data_AF-A0A1J5SGS7-F1
#
_entry.id   AF-A0A1J5SGS7-F1
#
_cell.length_a   1.000
_cell.length_b   1.000
_cell.length_c   1.000
_cell.angle_alpha   90.00
_cell.angle_beta   90.00
_cell.angle_gamma   90.00
#
_symmetry.space_group_name_H-M   'P 1'
#
loop_
_entity.id
_entity.type
_entity.pdbx_description
1 polymer ?
#
loop_
_entity_poly.entity_id
_entity_poly.type
_entity_poly.pdbx_seq_one_letter_code
_entity_poly.pdbx_strand_id
1 'polypeptide(L)'
;MRNIFIVISILFFSSAVWAADNGAGATNGFSKADFRREVPAPKLRKLLGAYDGNLYITGQDGSVDIVDQEGKTVMTLAAKSGDTELLRKPEAVSVANATVYVADSKTNQIVMYDLSSGKYTGRFGSKSGGSLASDAALDGPQGVAAYEGVVYVADSGNGRIQMYGINGVFLSTLALSVTPGGAAEKEKAYKLGEPTDIALDTQGRVYVRDADDKSIKIYEPKGLYLRSLPRNGKPAAMCVAEDGIYVADEAGSSILKYDFDANPEYSFGSKGEGKAQFKSLSGLAVDKAQQVYVGDSKKSLIEAFVVEAGKGQDPLPKVAGRASVKWLENISAEVGQLAWDGKETFYAIGKDRKSLVTIRKSTVAGVIKLDDMQLAAVTVDKSGAIWLVDKKGYRAVKLDESGKVLVSLGKEGSGAGQFDNPSAIAISNAGMVFVADRSNHNVQIFREDGVFLNALNGENSTKLSSPVAMAFDQNDNLYILDASRKSVLAYSSAGKSLGEFGKTKDGSLLSSPVSLIAANDEVLVLDGNQVKVFSPKGQFLRSFGAKGTGMGAFDDPVAIAYGGGTNFAISDIGNKRVEVFSTLLKPEAPEQLAAQGKVHSVELRWAQTSSPYIKQYRIYRSGSENGSFMQIGTSSNNQFADQDLDADVHYFYRVGGVTYFGFEGATSSVVSGVPTKFVPPVLASVQVQTTPWQVKLNWAAVDSKYFGAYRIYQKNGETYTRIGEVSQPEFIKDALTPETKYTYYVSTLSSDGTESEKVPVEATTQIFNRPPLEIEVVQLRDVFSNSYKIYERDGIGRIKLTNNTNKSMERLKVTFQLRDFMDFPTETKLDKLLPGESAEVALKAVFNNSILTITEDSSVQAMIEASYFDDGKRVAFNKTPTVNVYDKHRLTWDDRDRYAAFVTPKDPPVLNFVRSVVTQYKETKDQAQLAAAVFDMLGVYGMTYIPDPTNPYQITSGKVDTVDYVQFPRETLERKSGDCDDLVAFYSAALESMGIDTRVLEVPGHMFMMFAAGIAADDDGYTMDNMYVIYDGRLWIPVETTLLGGAFVPAWEKGAATYYKWKDKGLTVLDVHTSWDKYKPASLPDSSLKQSDIPRAEIEKKFPSDYMSVLKISSQTKTRRYLNAIKANPSDVDAHLQMGIILAKAGDRDEAMKYFDKVLTLEPKSSAAMNNRGNIFMIEDKYQDAQKAYLAATQMAPGDANIWVNLARAYKATKDVKKAKAAFVKAQSLDPAVKEGHRALELELLNTL
;
A
#
# COMPACT_ATOMS: atom_id res chain seq x y z
N MET A 1 13.59 44.79 -39.63
CA MET A 1 13.68 45.25 -41.03
C MET A 1 14.44 44.16 -41.79
N ARG A 2 14.00 43.51 -42.87
CA ARG A 2 12.94 43.67 -43.89
C ARG A 2 12.78 42.24 -44.50
N ASN A 3 11.58 41.67 -44.50
CA ASN A 3 10.62 41.60 -45.62
C ASN A 3 10.88 40.45 -46.63
N ILE A 4 9.95 39.48 -46.74
CA ILE A 4 8.89 39.32 -47.79
C ILE A 4 9.34 38.28 -48.83
N PHE A 5 8.75 37.07 -48.87
CA PHE A 5 7.54 36.67 -49.63
C PHE A 5 7.77 36.58 -51.16
N ILE A 6 7.11 35.57 -51.76
CA ILE A 6 6.60 35.48 -53.15
C ILE A 6 7.51 34.74 -54.18
N VAL A 7 7.07 33.78 -55.01
CA VAL A 7 5.82 32.98 -55.17
C VAL A 7 5.96 32.11 -56.44
N ILE A 8 5.31 30.93 -56.44
CA ILE A 8 4.63 30.22 -57.56
C ILE A 8 5.51 29.74 -58.74
N SER A 9 5.81 28.44 -58.81
CA SER A 9 5.01 27.33 -59.41
C SER A 9 5.26 27.13 -60.89
N ILE A 10 5.86 25.99 -61.25
CA ILE A 10 5.35 25.11 -62.30
C ILE A 10 5.45 23.68 -61.75
N LEU A 11 4.28 23.09 -61.49
CA LEU A 11 4.02 21.75 -60.97
C LEU A 11 3.37 20.92 -62.09
N PHE A 12 3.54 19.59 -61.99
CA PHE A 12 3.07 18.52 -62.89
C PHE A 12 3.98 18.31 -64.12
N PHE A 13 4.58 17.15 -64.40
CA PHE A 13 4.30 15.75 -64.10
C PHE A 13 5.61 14.96 -64.01
N SER A 14 5.71 14.00 -63.08
CA SER A 14 5.84 12.56 -63.38
C SER A 14 6.40 11.79 -62.18
N SER A 15 5.72 10.68 -61.94
CA SER A 15 5.96 9.63 -60.96
C SER A 15 7.22 8.81 -61.22
N ALA A 16 7.71 8.21 -60.14
CA ALA A 16 8.65 7.07 -60.05
C ALA A 16 10.14 7.39 -60.22
N VAL A 17 10.87 7.47 -59.10
CA VAL A 17 12.07 6.66 -58.76
C VAL A 17 12.28 6.81 -57.25
N TRP A 18 12.10 5.73 -56.47
CA TRP A 18 12.78 5.56 -55.18
C TRP A 18 13.19 4.08 -55.08
N ALA A 19 14.29 3.77 -55.76
CA ALA A 19 15.12 2.61 -55.48
C ALA A 19 16.55 2.95 -55.89
N ALA A 20 17.49 2.53 -55.05
CA ALA A 20 18.94 2.69 -55.12
C ALA A 20 19.47 4.05 -54.66
N ASP A 21 19.82 4.12 -53.37
CA ASP A 21 21.15 4.64 -53.04
C ASP A 21 21.83 3.72 -52.01
N ASN A 22 22.85 3.00 -52.48
CA ASN A 22 23.75 2.21 -51.65
C ASN A 22 24.77 3.18 -51.05
N GLY A 23 24.56 3.57 -49.78
CA GLY A 23 25.49 4.39 -49.02
C GLY A 23 26.09 3.62 -47.85
N ALA A 24 27.02 2.70 -48.12
CA ALA A 24 27.98 2.26 -47.12
C ALA A 24 28.99 3.40 -46.91
N GLY A 25 28.69 4.30 -45.96
CA GLY A 25 29.55 5.41 -45.57
C GLY A 25 29.56 5.54 -44.06
N ALA A 26 30.66 5.14 -43.44
CA ALA A 26 30.87 5.23 -42.00
C ALA A 26 30.86 6.70 -41.54
N THR A 27 29.74 7.10 -40.92
CA THR A 27 29.67 8.15 -39.90
C THR A 27 28.85 7.57 -38.74
N ASN A 28 29.28 7.80 -37.50
CA ASN A 28 28.71 7.19 -36.31
C ASN A 28 27.22 7.55 -36.12
N GLY A 29 26.35 6.55 -36.30
CA GLY A 29 25.04 6.26 -35.65
C GLY A 29 23.99 7.38 -35.61
N PHE A 30 22.79 7.26 -36.18
CA PHE A 30 21.85 6.14 -36.13
C PHE A 30 20.96 6.14 -37.38
N SER A 31 20.62 4.96 -37.90
CA SER A 31 19.43 4.84 -38.75
C SER A 31 18.20 4.97 -37.84
N LYS A 32 17.12 5.66 -38.26
CA LYS A 32 15.93 5.86 -37.41
C LYS A 32 15.24 4.54 -36.97
N ALA A 33 15.67 3.41 -37.53
CA ALA A 33 15.29 2.07 -37.16
C ALA A 33 16.48 1.11 -37.34
N ASP A 34 17.10 0.70 -36.25
CA ASP A 34 18.22 -0.22 -36.25
C ASP A 34 17.73 -1.66 -36.08
N PHE A 35 18.08 -2.53 -37.04
CA PHE A 35 17.90 -3.97 -36.91
C PHE A 35 18.69 -4.50 -35.69
N ARG A 36 18.02 -5.30 -34.85
CA ARG A 36 18.64 -5.93 -33.67
C ARG A 36 18.90 -7.42 -33.88
N ARG A 37 17.87 -8.17 -34.23
CA ARG A 37 17.96 -9.64 -34.31
C ARG A 37 16.85 -10.24 -35.17
N GLU A 38 17.11 -11.46 -35.62
CA GLU A 38 16.10 -12.38 -36.15
C GLU A 38 15.67 -13.33 -35.04
N VAL A 39 14.38 -13.54 -34.92
CA VAL A 39 13.74 -14.47 -33.99
C VAL A 39 13.13 -15.60 -34.82
N PRO A 40 13.69 -16.82 -34.77
CA PRO A 40 13.18 -17.95 -35.55
C PRO A 40 11.73 -18.29 -35.18
N ALA A 41 10.86 -18.44 -36.18
CA ALA A 41 9.45 -18.78 -35.96
C ALA A 41 8.95 -19.76 -37.06
N PRO A 42 9.36 -21.06 -37.01
CA PRO A 42 9.19 -22.00 -38.12
C PRO A 42 7.75 -22.25 -38.58
N LYS A 43 6.77 -22.01 -37.71
CA LYS A 43 5.33 -22.21 -38.01
C LYS A 43 4.61 -20.91 -38.34
N LEU A 44 5.29 -19.76 -38.38
CA LEU A 44 4.67 -18.45 -38.38
C LEU A 44 3.67 -18.25 -39.54
N ARG A 45 2.39 -18.13 -39.19
CA ARG A 45 1.33 -17.61 -40.07
C ARG A 45 1.14 -16.11 -39.85
N LYS A 46 1.09 -15.68 -38.58
CA LYS A 46 0.83 -14.29 -38.19
C LYS A 46 1.51 -13.98 -36.86
N LEU A 47 2.10 -12.79 -36.73
CA LEU A 47 2.47 -12.20 -35.44
C LEU A 47 1.24 -11.49 -34.88
N LEU A 48 0.74 -11.95 -33.73
CA LEU A 48 -0.53 -11.51 -33.14
C LEU A 48 -0.40 -10.33 -32.17
N GLY A 49 0.79 -10.17 -31.56
CA GLY A 49 1.06 -9.12 -30.58
C GLY A 49 2.35 -9.38 -29.79
N ALA A 50 2.71 -8.44 -28.93
CA ALA A 50 3.83 -8.55 -27.99
C ALA A 50 3.41 -8.03 -26.61
N TYR A 51 3.86 -8.69 -25.55
CA TYR A 51 3.61 -8.25 -24.18
C TYR A 51 4.76 -8.70 -23.27
N ASP A 52 5.34 -7.74 -22.53
CA ASP A 52 6.39 -7.99 -21.53
C ASP A 52 7.57 -8.82 -22.07
N GLY A 53 8.09 -8.43 -23.24
CA GLY A 53 9.19 -9.11 -23.93
C GLY A 53 8.82 -10.42 -24.63
N ASN A 54 7.60 -10.94 -24.45
CA ASN A 54 7.13 -12.15 -25.13
C ASN A 54 6.33 -11.83 -26.39
N LEU A 55 6.47 -12.66 -27.42
CA LEU A 55 5.79 -12.54 -28.71
C LEU A 55 4.71 -13.61 -28.84
N TYR A 56 3.51 -13.19 -29.25
CA TYR A 56 2.38 -14.08 -29.49
C TYR A 56 2.30 -14.38 -30.98
N ILE A 57 2.51 -15.63 -31.35
CA ILE A 57 2.53 -16.07 -32.75
C ILE A 57 1.47 -17.13 -32.97
N THR A 58 0.92 -17.21 -34.18
CA THR A 58 0.04 -18.31 -34.57
C THR A 58 0.59 -19.11 -35.73
N GLY A 59 0.41 -20.42 -35.63
CA GLY A 59 0.77 -21.40 -36.64
C GLY A 59 -0.24 -21.54 -37.78
N GLN A 60 0.16 -22.20 -38.87
CA GLN A 60 -0.79 -22.65 -39.91
C GLN A 60 -1.80 -23.69 -39.39
N ASP A 61 -1.48 -24.36 -38.28
CA ASP A 61 -2.32 -25.32 -37.57
C ASP A 61 -3.36 -24.66 -36.64
N GLY A 62 -3.35 -23.31 -36.53
CA GLY A 62 -4.27 -22.56 -35.68
C GLY A 62 -3.88 -22.52 -34.20
N SER A 63 -2.71 -23.06 -33.83
CA SER A 63 -2.13 -22.91 -32.49
C SER A 63 -1.71 -21.46 -32.20
N VAL A 64 -1.65 -21.08 -30.92
CA VAL A 64 -1.05 -19.80 -30.48
C VAL A 64 0.08 -20.12 -29.50
N ASP A 65 1.30 -19.83 -29.93
CA ASP A 65 2.51 -20.00 -29.15
C ASP A 65 2.99 -18.63 -28.64
N ILE A 66 3.42 -18.61 -27.38
CA ILE A 66 4.10 -17.49 -26.74
C ILE A 66 5.59 -17.84 -26.77
N VAL A 67 6.37 -17.02 -27.48
CA VAL A 67 7.81 -17.21 -27.65
C VAL A 67 8.58 -16.06 -27.01
N ASP A 68 9.75 -16.34 -26.48
CA ASP A 68 10.68 -15.30 -26.01
C ASP A 68 11.40 -14.60 -27.18
N GLN A 69 12.26 -13.63 -26.87
CA GLN A 69 13.03 -12.86 -27.87
C GLN A 69 14.11 -13.70 -28.58
N GLU A 70 14.29 -14.95 -28.19
CA GLU A 70 15.20 -15.92 -28.79
C GLU A 70 14.44 -16.93 -29.68
N GLY A 71 13.10 -16.87 -29.69
CA GLY A 71 12.24 -17.73 -30.51
C GLY A 71 11.91 -19.06 -29.84
N LYS A 72 12.22 -19.22 -28.56
CA LYS A 72 11.88 -20.41 -27.79
C LYS A 72 10.46 -20.27 -27.24
N THR A 73 9.64 -21.31 -27.48
CA THR A 73 8.29 -21.39 -26.93
C THR A 73 8.33 -21.45 -25.41
N VAL A 74 7.81 -20.42 -24.76
CA VAL A 74 7.59 -20.32 -23.32
C VAL A 74 6.30 -21.06 -22.94
N MET A 75 5.27 -20.93 -23.76
CA MET A 75 3.93 -21.45 -23.49
C MET A 75 3.12 -21.58 -24.77
N THR A 76 2.16 -22.51 -24.81
CA THR A 76 1.17 -22.63 -25.88
C THR A 76 -0.23 -22.51 -25.28
N LEU A 77 -1.09 -21.66 -25.85
CA LEU A 77 -2.46 -21.51 -25.39
C LEU A 77 -3.31 -22.73 -25.78
N ALA A 78 -4.20 -23.15 -24.89
CA ALA A 78 -5.01 -24.34 -25.09
C ALA A 78 -5.98 -24.17 -26.29
N ALA A 79 -5.83 -24.97 -27.34
CA ALA A 79 -6.72 -24.92 -28.51
C ALA A 79 -8.09 -25.60 -28.27
N LYS A 80 -8.23 -26.38 -27.20
CA LYS A 80 -9.46 -27.10 -26.81
C LYS A 80 -9.62 -27.12 -25.29
N SER A 81 -10.87 -27.20 -24.81
CA SER A 81 -11.22 -27.45 -23.41
C SER A 81 -12.33 -28.51 -23.35
N GLY A 82 -11.99 -29.73 -22.94
CA GLY A 82 -12.87 -30.89 -23.12
C GLY A 82 -13.19 -31.11 -24.60
N ASP A 83 -14.47 -31.31 -24.93
CA ASP A 83 -14.94 -31.45 -26.31
C ASP A 83 -15.11 -30.11 -27.03
N THR A 84 -14.88 -28.99 -26.34
CA THR A 84 -15.05 -27.66 -26.94
C THR A 84 -13.79 -27.23 -27.68
N GLU A 85 -13.92 -27.04 -28.99
CA GLU A 85 -12.92 -26.34 -29.81
C GLU A 85 -12.89 -24.85 -29.44
N LEU A 86 -11.71 -24.34 -29.07
CA LEU A 86 -11.50 -22.96 -28.65
C LEU A 86 -10.87 -22.12 -29.77
N LEU A 87 -9.84 -22.65 -30.43
CA LEU A 87 -9.07 -21.94 -31.45
C LEU A 87 -9.03 -22.74 -32.75
N ARG A 88 -9.23 -22.03 -33.87
CA ARG A 88 -9.17 -22.58 -35.23
C ARG A 88 -8.51 -21.64 -36.23
N LYS A 89 -8.74 -20.33 -36.10
CA LYS A 89 -8.05 -19.29 -36.88
C LYS A 89 -7.88 -18.03 -36.02
N PRO A 90 -6.91 -18.03 -35.09
CA PRO A 90 -6.62 -16.88 -34.22
C PRO A 90 -6.08 -15.72 -35.05
N GLU A 91 -6.68 -14.53 -34.97
CA GLU A 91 -6.31 -13.37 -35.81
C GLU A 91 -5.65 -12.23 -35.05
N ALA A 92 -5.95 -12.05 -33.75
CA ALA A 92 -5.34 -10.99 -32.94
C ALA A 92 -5.27 -11.39 -31.47
N VAL A 93 -4.31 -10.79 -30.75
CA VAL A 93 -4.14 -10.93 -29.31
C VAL A 93 -4.13 -9.56 -28.66
N SER A 94 -4.80 -9.43 -27.52
CA SER A 94 -4.64 -8.29 -26.61
C SER A 94 -4.46 -8.80 -25.19
N VAL A 95 -3.62 -8.13 -24.40
CA VAL A 95 -3.35 -8.52 -23.01
C VAL A 95 -3.74 -7.37 -22.09
N ALA A 96 -4.63 -7.64 -21.13
CA ALA A 96 -5.01 -6.68 -20.10
C ALA A 96 -5.50 -7.40 -18.85
N ASN A 97 -5.27 -6.82 -17.66
CA ASN A 97 -5.76 -7.33 -16.38
C ASN A 97 -5.45 -8.84 -16.15
N ALA A 98 -4.20 -9.24 -16.38
CA ALA A 98 -3.75 -10.64 -16.31
C ALA A 98 -4.52 -11.62 -17.21
N THR A 99 -5.19 -11.13 -18.25
CA THR A 99 -5.95 -11.92 -19.22
C THR A 99 -5.39 -11.71 -20.62
N VAL A 100 -5.24 -12.80 -21.36
CA VAL A 100 -4.95 -12.82 -22.79
C VAL A 100 -6.27 -13.03 -23.54
N TYR A 101 -6.66 -12.06 -24.36
CA TYR A 101 -7.82 -12.11 -25.24
C TYR A 101 -7.38 -12.49 -26.64
N VAL A 102 -7.92 -13.58 -27.17
CA VAL A 102 -7.62 -14.07 -28.52
C VAL A 102 -8.88 -13.96 -29.37
N ALA A 103 -8.82 -13.15 -30.43
CA ALA A 103 -9.89 -13.11 -31.42
C ALA A 103 -9.74 -14.25 -32.42
N ASP A 104 -10.77 -15.08 -32.57
CA ASP A 104 -10.76 -16.20 -33.51
C ASP A 104 -11.89 -16.08 -34.55
N SER A 105 -11.48 -15.89 -35.80
CA SER A 105 -12.39 -15.56 -36.90
C SER A 105 -13.20 -16.75 -37.41
N LYS A 106 -12.86 -17.99 -37.03
CA LYS A 106 -13.57 -19.19 -37.47
C LYS A 106 -14.55 -19.71 -36.44
N THR A 107 -14.20 -19.63 -35.16
CA THR A 107 -15.10 -19.96 -34.05
C THR A 107 -16.08 -18.83 -33.74
N ASN A 108 -15.83 -17.61 -34.23
CA ASN A 108 -16.63 -16.40 -34.00
C ASN A 108 -16.66 -15.98 -32.53
N GLN A 109 -15.51 -16.09 -31.86
CA GLN A 109 -15.39 -15.93 -30.42
C GLN A 109 -14.15 -15.12 -30.07
N ILE A 110 -14.22 -14.47 -28.91
CA ILE A 110 -13.04 -14.05 -28.17
C ILE A 110 -12.80 -15.06 -27.06
N VAL A 111 -11.62 -15.66 -27.03
CA VAL A 111 -11.23 -16.64 -26.02
C VAL A 111 -10.29 -15.99 -25.03
N MET A 112 -10.53 -16.22 -23.75
CA MET A 112 -9.77 -15.66 -22.64
C MET A 112 -8.91 -16.73 -21.99
N TYR A 113 -7.66 -16.35 -21.72
CA TYR A 113 -6.69 -17.19 -21.02
C TYR A 113 -6.08 -16.42 -19.86
N ASP A 114 -5.73 -17.14 -18.79
CA ASP A 114 -4.91 -16.59 -17.71
C ASP A 114 -3.49 -16.31 -18.23
N LEU A 115 -2.99 -15.09 -18.02
CA LEU A 115 -1.70 -14.65 -18.55
C LEU A 115 -0.53 -15.48 -18.01
N SER A 116 -0.58 -15.89 -16.73
CA SER A 116 0.53 -16.57 -16.07
C SER A 116 0.65 -18.05 -16.42
N SER A 117 -0.48 -18.69 -16.73
CA SER A 117 -0.56 -20.15 -16.92
C SER A 117 -1.00 -20.58 -18.33
N GLY A 118 -1.52 -19.66 -19.15
CA GLY A 118 -2.06 -19.96 -20.48
C GLY A 118 -3.32 -20.82 -20.45
N LYS A 119 -3.91 -21.03 -19.28
CA LYS A 119 -5.11 -21.85 -19.12
C LYS A 119 -6.33 -21.08 -19.57
N TYR A 120 -7.24 -21.80 -20.23
CA TYR A 120 -8.55 -21.28 -20.62
C TYR A 120 -9.34 -20.80 -19.39
N THR A 121 -9.82 -19.55 -19.41
CA THR A 121 -10.62 -18.95 -18.33
C THR A 121 -12.05 -18.62 -18.75
N GLY A 122 -12.31 -18.53 -20.04
CA GLY A 122 -13.66 -18.27 -20.55
C GLY A 122 -13.66 -17.88 -22.02
N ARG A 123 -14.86 -17.71 -22.59
CA ARG A 123 -15.03 -17.22 -23.95
C ARG A 123 -16.33 -16.44 -24.06
N PHE A 124 -16.40 -15.52 -25.01
CA PHE A 124 -17.61 -14.78 -25.33
C PHE A 124 -17.71 -14.51 -26.83
N GLY A 125 -18.90 -14.07 -27.25
CA GLY A 125 -19.27 -14.02 -28.66
C GLY A 125 -19.76 -15.37 -29.18
N SER A 126 -20.54 -15.31 -30.24
CA SER A 126 -20.99 -16.46 -31.02
C SER A 126 -21.54 -15.95 -32.34
N LYS A 127 -21.59 -16.81 -33.37
CA LYS A 127 -22.34 -16.48 -34.59
C LYS A 127 -23.84 -16.27 -34.29
N SER A 128 -24.51 -15.48 -35.12
CA SER A 128 -25.97 -15.26 -35.01
C SER A 128 -26.72 -16.60 -35.07
N GLY A 129 -27.73 -16.76 -34.19
CA GLY A 129 -28.42 -18.03 -33.97
C GLY A 129 -27.73 -18.98 -32.97
N GLY A 130 -26.61 -18.56 -32.37
CA GLY A 130 -25.96 -19.22 -31.23
C GLY A 130 -26.53 -18.79 -29.87
N SER A 131 -25.67 -18.61 -28.87
CA SER A 131 -26.05 -18.23 -27.50
C SER A 131 -26.43 -16.74 -27.31
N LEU A 132 -26.38 -15.94 -28.37
CA LEU A 132 -26.64 -14.48 -28.36
C LEU A 132 -27.52 -14.06 -29.54
N ALA A 133 -28.35 -13.04 -29.34
CA ALA A 133 -29.10 -12.38 -30.41
C ALA A 133 -28.18 -11.71 -31.45
N SER A 134 -28.70 -11.45 -32.66
CA SER A 134 -27.96 -10.91 -33.82
C SER A 134 -27.10 -9.69 -33.48
N ASP A 135 -27.61 -8.82 -32.61
CA ASP A 135 -26.99 -7.52 -32.36
C ASP A 135 -25.76 -7.64 -31.46
N ALA A 136 -25.64 -8.70 -30.65
CA ALA A 136 -24.49 -9.01 -29.81
C ALA A 136 -23.62 -10.17 -30.35
N ALA A 137 -24.06 -10.82 -31.43
CA ALA A 137 -23.31 -11.86 -32.10
C ALA A 137 -22.07 -11.31 -32.82
N LEU A 138 -21.04 -12.14 -32.95
CA LEU A 138 -19.84 -11.88 -33.73
C LEU A 138 -19.87 -12.72 -35.02
N ASP A 139 -19.35 -12.18 -36.12
CA ASP A 139 -19.13 -12.90 -37.37
C ASP A 139 -17.73 -12.58 -37.90
N GLY A 140 -16.82 -13.53 -37.77
CA GLY A 140 -15.42 -13.37 -38.16
C GLY A 140 -14.70 -12.22 -37.46
N PRO A 141 -14.61 -12.19 -36.12
CA PRO A 141 -13.81 -11.17 -35.42
C PRO A 141 -12.33 -11.32 -35.78
N GLN A 142 -11.69 -10.23 -36.23
CA GLN A 142 -10.28 -10.27 -36.66
C GLN A 142 -9.35 -9.38 -35.81
N GLY A 143 -9.88 -8.36 -35.14
CA GLY A 143 -9.11 -7.48 -34.26
C GLY A 143 -9.69 -7.45 -32.84
N VAL A 144 -8.82 -7.39 -31.84
CA VAL A 144 -9.20 -7.22 -30.43
C VAL A 144 -8.24 -6.26 -29.74
N ALA A 145 -8.77 -5.34 -28.94
CA ALA A 145 -8.00 -4.45 -28.10
C ALA A 145 -8.71 -4.25 -26.76
N ALA A 146 -8.01 -4.52 -25.65
CA ALA A 146 -8.50 -4.26 -24.31
C ALA A 146 -7.92 -2.95 -23.78
N TYR A 147 -8.80 -2.03 -23.39
CA TYR A 147 -8.42 -0.73 -22.85
C TYR A 147 -9.35 -0.37 -21.70
N GLU A 148 -8.76 -0.04 -20.55
CA GLU A 148 -9.45 0.57 -19.41
C GLU A 148 -10.70 -0.17 -18.88
N GLY A 149 -10.75 -1.49 -18.99
CA GLY A 149 -11.89 -2.28 -18.51
C GLY A 149 -12.95 -2.57 -19.58
N VAL A 150 -12.65 -2.27 -20.84
CA VAL A 150 -13.48 -2.58 -22.01
C VAL A 150 -12.66 -3.33 -23.06
N VAL A 151 -13.26 -4.33 -23.69
CA VAL A 151 -12.70 -5.08 -24.82
C VAL A 151 -13.40 -4.65 -26.09
N TYR A 152 -12.65 -4.07 -27.01
CA TYR A 152 -13.09 -3.63 -28.33
C TYR A 152 -12.79 -4.73 -29.34
N VAL A 153 -13.79 -5.10 -30.13
CA VAL A 153 -13.69 -6.18 -31.12
C VAL A 153 -14.06 -5.65 -32.50
N ALA A 154 -13.15 -5.78 -33.45
CA ALA A 154 -13.41 -5.54 -34.86
C ALA A 154 -14.13 -6.77 -35.46
N ASP A 155 -15.44 -6.64 -35.61
CA ASP A 155 -16.37 -7.68 -36.06
C ASP A 155 -16.51 -7.59 -37.60
N SER A 156 -15.57 -8.22 -38.31
CA SER A 156 -15.34 -7.98 -39.74
C SER A 156 -16.54 -8.35 -40.61
N GLY A 157 -17.16 -9.52 -40.38
CA GLY A 157 -18.30 -9.98 -41.16
C GLY A 157 -19.54 -9.09 -41.00
N ASN A 158 -19.70 -8.46 -39.83
CA ASN A 158 -20.78 -7.52 -39.57
C ASN A 158 -20.42 -6.06 -39.87
N GLY A 159 -19.15 -5.73 -40.18
CA GLY A 159 -18.68 -4.39 -40.51
C GLY A 159 -18.82 -3.39 -39.36
N ARG A 160 -18.57 -3.81 -38.13
CA ARG A 160 -18.80 -2.99 -36.92
C ARG A 160 -17.74 -3.19 -35.85
N ILE A 161 -17.77 -2.33 -34.83
CA ILE A 161 -16.95 -2.48 -33.63
C ILE A 161 -17.87 -2.77 -32.45
N GLN A 162 -17.63 -3.89 -31.79
CA GLN A 162 -18.38 -4.33 -30.63
C GLN A 162 -17.59 -4.07 -29.35
N MET A 163 -18.28 -3.66 -28.29
CA MET A 163 -17.68 -3.40 -26.99
C MET A 163 -18.21 -4.38 -25.94
N TYR A 164 -17.29 -4.98 -25.21
CA TYR A 164 -17.57 -5.93 -24.14
C TYR A 164 -16.90 -5.49 -22.84
N GLY A 165 -17.46 -5.88 -21.69
CA GLY A 165 -16.74 -5.84 -20.43
C GLY A 165 -15.54 -6.79 -20.46
N ILE A 166 -14.63 -6.67 -19.48
CA ILE A 166 -13.39 -7.47 -19.41
C ILE A 166 -13.60 -8.99 -19.36
N ASN A 167 -14.81 -9.47 -19.12
CA ASN A 167 -15.15 -10.88 -19.15
C ASN A 167 -16.22 -11.24 -20.18
N GLY A 168 -16.55 -10.33 -21.10
CA GLY A 168 -17.40 -10.67 -22.23
C GLY A 168 -18.87 -10.31 -22.08
N VAL A 169 -19.26 -9.58 -21.03
CA VAL A 169 -20.60 -8.97 -20.97
C VAL A 169 -20.74 -7.99 -22.12
N PHE A 170 -21.72 -8.19 -23.00
CA PHE A 170 -21.99 -7.28 -24.10
C PHE A 170 -22.39 -5.90 -23.57
N LEU A 171 -21.71 -4.83 -24.00
CA LEU A 171 -22.05 -3.47 -23.60
C LEU A 171 -22.90 -2.80 -24.68
N SER A 172 -22.29 -2.58 -25.85
CA SER A 172 -22.91 -1.88 -26.97
C SER A 172 -22.09 -2.06 -28.25
N THR A 173 -22.71 -1.85 -29.40
CA THR A 173 -21.97 -1.54 -30.64
C THR A 173 -21.51 -0.08 -30.59
N LEU A 174 -20.24 0.20 -30.92
CA LEU A 174 -19.73 1.56 -31.00
C LEU A 174 -20.43 2.30 -32.16
N ALA A 175 -21.22 3.32 -31.83
CA ALA A 175 -21.91 4.12 -32.83
C ALA A 175 -20.89 5.00 -33.60
N LEU A 176 -20.67 4.68 -34.87
CA LEU A 176 -19.75 5.43 -35.72
C LEU A 176 -20.50 6.55 -36.45
N SER A 177 -19.97 7.77 -36.40
CA SER A 177 -20.53 8.93 -37.10
C SER A 177 -19.47 9.68 -37.89
N VAL A 178 -19.87 10.31 -39.00
CA VAL A 178 -19.09 11.29 -39.77
C VAL A 178 -19.33 12.70 -39.20
N THR A 179 -18.32 13.56 -39.19
CA THR A 179 -18.23 14.85 -38.43
C THR A 179 -19.18 15.96 -38.95
N PRO A 180 -19.32 17.12 -38.23
CA PRO A 180 -20.59 17.83 -38.00
C PRO A 180 -20.77 19.03 -38.93
N GLY A 181 -21.99 19.24 -39.45
CA GLY A 181 -22.31 20.43 -40.26
C GLY A 181 -23.38 20.27 -41.34
N GLY A 182 -24.02 19.11 -41.47
CA GLY A 182 -25.15 18.90 -42.37
C GLY A 182 -26.41 18.57 -41.57
N ALA A 183 -27.50 19.28 -41.81
CA ALA A 183 -28.77 19.11 -41.14
C ALA A 183 -29.27 17.66 -41.17
N ALA A 184 -29.81 17.22 -40.04
CA ALA A 184 -30.78 16.13 -39.85
C ALA A 184 -31.07 15.25 -41.08
N GLU A 185 -30.14 14.35 -41.41
CA GLU A 185 -30.47 13.17 -42.22
C GLU A 185 -30.45 11.95 -41.32
N LYS A 186 -31.65 11.36 -41.19
CA LYS A 186 -32.02 10.13 -40.49
C LYS A 186 -30.84 9.20 -40.22
N GLU A 187 -30.61 8.93 -38.93
CA GLU A 187 -29.70 7.93 -38.39
C GLU A 187 -29.67 6.64 -39.22
N LYS A 188 -28.69 6.51 -40.12
CA LYS A 188 -28.19 5.22 -40.56
C LYS A 188 -26.76 5.10 -40.07
N ALA A 189 -26.55 4.16 -39.15
CA ALA A 189 -25.25 3.82 -38.60
C ALA A 189 -24.24 3.65 -39.74
N TYR A 190 -23.15 4.41 -39.70
CA TYR A 190 -22.01 4.19 -40.58
C TYR A 190 -21.46 2.78 -40.32
N LYS A 191 -21.47 1.93 -41.35
CA LYS A 191 -20.93 0.56 -41.31
C LYS A 191 -19.54 0.58 -41.93
N LEU A 192 -18.55 0.00 -41.25
CA LEU A 192 -17.22 -0.23 -41.79
C LEU A 192 -17.30 -1.30 -42.89
N GLY A 193 -16.40 -1.27 -43.87
CA GLY A 193 -16.41 -2.25 -44.95
C GLY A 193 -15.97 -3.62 -44.44
N GLU A 194 -14.70 -3.73 -44.07
CA GLU A 194 -14.09 -4.93 -43.51
C GLU A 194 -13.07 -4.57 -42.41
N PRO A 195 -13.51 -4.27 -41.18
CA PRO A 195 -12.59 -3.92 -40.10
C PRO A 195 -11.80 -5.14 -39.67
N THR A 196 -10.49 -5.15 -39.88
CA THR A 196 -9.62 -6.32 -39.70
C THR A 196 -8.55 -6.17 -38.62
N ASP A 197 -8.38 -4.96 -38.09
CA ASP A 197 -7.43 -4.66 -37.01
C ASP A 197 -7.95 -3.48 -36.17
N ILE A 198 -7.64 -3.46 -34.88
CA ILE A 198 -8.08 -2.42 -33.94
C ILE A 198 -7.05 -2.18 -32.84
N ALA A 199 -6.80 -0.90 -32.51
CA ALA A 199 -5.91 -0.49 -31.43
C ALA A 199 -6.45 0.78 -30.76
N LEU A 200 -6.01 1.05 -29.53
CA LEU A 200 -6.33 2.26 -28.79
C LEU A 200 -5.05 2.93 -28.28
N ASP A 201 -5.03 4.26 -28.25
CA ASP A 201 -3.96 5.03 -27.60
C ASP A 201 -4.25 5.31 -26.12
N THR A 202 -3.32 6.00 -25.43
CA THR A 202 -3.45 6.33 -24.01
C THR A 202 -4.63 7.27 -23.72
N GLN A 203 -5.16 7.96 -24.73
CA GLN A 203 -6.33 8.83 -24.62
C GLN A 203 -7.64 8.12 -25.01
N GLY A 204 -7.58 6.84 -25.36
CA GLY A 204 -8.73 6.02 -25.75
C GLY A 204 -9.24 6.28 -27.17
N ARG A 205 -8.49 6.97 -28.03
CA ARG A 205 -8.86 7.11 -29.45
C ARG A 205 -8.77 5.74 -30.11
N VAL A 206 -9.75 5.41 -30.94
CA VAL A 206 -9.91 4.09 -31.54
C VAL A 206 -9.37 4.12 -32.97
N TYR A 207 -8.35 3.31 -33.22
CA TYR A 207 -7.70 3.15 -34.51
C TYR A 207 -8.18 1.85 -35.14
N VAL A 208 -8.66 1.91 -36.38
CA VAL A 208 -9.29 0.77 -37.04
C VAL A 208 -8.75 0.64 -38.45
N ARG A 209 -8.22 -0.54 -38.78
CA ARG A 209 -7.84 -0.85 -40.16
C ARG A 209 -9.03 -1.45 -40.88
N ASP A 210 -9.51 -0.73 -41.89
CA ASP A 210 -10.58 -1.18 -42.78
C ASP A 210 -9.94 -1.74 -44.07
N ALA A 211 -10.05 -3.05 -44.27
CA ALA A 211 -9.40 -3.74 -45.38
C ALA A 211 -10.11 -3.52 -46.72
N ASP A 212 -11.40 -3.16 -46.70
CA ASP A 212 -12.20 -2.90 -47.90
C ASP A 212 -11.70 -1.66 -48.63
N ASP A 213 -11.59 -0.53 -47.92
CA ASP A 213 -11.11 0.74 -48.47
C ASP A 213 -9.62 1.02 -48.22
N LYS A 214 -8.91 0.03 -47.65
CA LYS A 214 -7.46 0.01 -47.38
C LYS A 214 -7.00 1.22 -46.58
N SER A 215 -7.77 1.63 -45.58
CA SER A 215 -7.47 2.79 -44.75
C SER A 215 -7.35 2.43 -43.28
N ILE A 216 -6.66 3.30 -42.52
CA ILE A 216 -6.68 3.30 -41.08
C ILE A 216 -7.45 4.53 -40.63
N LYS A 217 -8.63 4.31 -40.04
CA LYS A 217 -9.55 5.34 -39.58
C LYS A 217 -9.36 5.55 -38.08
N ILE A 218 -9.39 6.80 -37.64
CA ILE A 218 -9.21 7.21 -36.24
C ILE A 218 -10.53 7.81 -35.76
N TYR A 219 -11.01 7.32 -34.62
CA TYR A 219 -12.24 7.79 -33.97
C TYR A 219 -11.95 8.26 -32.56
N GLU A 220 -12.74 9.21 -32.07
CA GLU A 220 -12.81 9.49 -30.63
C GLU A 220 -13.29 8.25 -29.85
N PRO A 221 -13.06 8.19 -28.53
CA PRO A 221 -13.61 7.12 -27.68
C PRO A 221 -15.13 6.94 -27.82
N LYS A 222 -15.85 8.00 -28.23
CA LYS A 222 -17.31 8.01 -28.45
C LYS A 222 -17.76 7.49 -29.83
N GLY A 223 -16.83 7.24 -30.75
CA GLY A 223 -17.11 6.76 -32.11
C GLY A 223 -17.23 7.88 -33.16
N LEU A 224 -16.95 9.13 -32.77
CA LEU A 224 -16.90 10.25 -33.72
C LEU A 224 -15.66 10.12 -34.60
N TYR A 225 -15.83 10.14 -35.92
CA TYR A 225 -14.72 10.09 -36.86
C TYR A 225 -13.85 11.34 -36.78
N LEU A 226 -12.55 11.16 -36.52
CA LEU A 226 -11.56 12.23 -36.45
C LEU A 226 -10.89 12.45 -37.80
N ARG A 227 -10.21 11.41 -38.33
CA ARG A 227 -9.45 11.45 -39.59
C ARG A 227 -9.02 10.04 -39.99
N SER A 228 -8.43 9.91 -41.18
CA SER A 228 -7.71 8.70 -41.61
C SER A 228 -6.22 8.99 -41.75
N LEU A 229 -5.38 7.98 -41.56
CA LEU A 229 -3.97 8.08 -41.92
C LEU A 229 -3.80 8.33 -43.43
N PRO A 230 -2.78 9.09 -43.86
CA PRO A 230 -2.46 9.26 -45.27
C PRO A 230 -2.32 7.91 -45.99
N ARG A 231 -2.99 7.77 -47.14
CA ARG A 231 -2.95 6.53 -47.95
C ARG A 231 -1.58 6.38 -48.63
N ASN A 232 -0.65 5.71 -47.94
CA ASN A 232 0.69 5.42 -48.42
C ASN A 232 0.91 3.90 -48.60
N GLY A 233 0.07 3.24 -49.40
CA GLY A 233 0.20 1.81 -49.71
C GLY A 233 -1.01 0.95 -49.33
N LYS A 234 -0.78 -0.33 -49.03
CA LYS A 234 -1.77 -1.34 -48.61
C LYS A 234 -1.43 -1.81 -47.18
N PRO A 235 -2.07 -1.24 -46.13
CA PRO A 235 -1.77 -1.59 -44.75
C PRO A 235 -2.15 -3.04 -44.44
N ALA A 236 -1.21 -3.81 -43.90
CA ALA A 236 -1.34 -5.23 -43.57
C ALA A 236 -1.30 -5.55 -42.07
N ALA A 237 -0.83 -4.60 -41.23
CA ALA A 237 -0.92 -4.63 -39.77
C ALA A 237 -0.73 -3.22 -39.21
N MET A 238 -1.26 -2.97 -38.02
CA MET A 238 -1.16 -1.69 -37.31
C MET A 238 -0.79 -1.94 -35.85
N CYS A 239 0.03 -1.05 -35.28
CA CYS A 239 0.27 -1.01 -33.85
C CYS A 239 0.31 0.45 -33.38
N VAL A 240 -0.32 0.74 -32.25
CA VAL A 240 -0.26 2.05 -31.60
C VAL A 240 0.61 1.89 -30.36
N ALA A 241 1.74 2.58 -30.34
CA ALA A 241 2.71 2.59 -29.25
C ALA A 241 2.65 3.94 -28.50
N GLU A 242 3.41 4.07 -27.40
CA GLU A 242 3.42 5.30 -26.59
C GLU A 242 3.94 6.54 -27.35
N ASP A 243 4.71 6.31 -28.41
CA ASP A 243 5.38 7.35 -29.19
C ASP A 243 4.75 7.57 -30.58
N GLY A 244 3.65 6.89 -30.91
CA GLY A 244 2.90 7.08 -32.16
C GLY A 244 2.40 5.78 -32.80
N ILE A 245 2.22 5.80 -34.11
CA ILE A 245 1.49 4.76 -34.85
C ILE A 245 2.42 4.10 -35.87
N TYR A 246 2.53 2.78 -35.82
CA TYR A 246 3.30 1.98 -36.77
C TYR A 246 2.36 1.20 -37.68
N VAL A 247 2.66 1.20 -38.98
CA VAL A 247 1.86 0.54 -40.01
C VAL A 247 2.77 -0.32 -40.88
N ALA A 248 2.46 -1.60 -40.97
CA ALA A 248 3.12 -2.50 -41.92
C ALA A 248 2.46 -2.33 -43.29
N ASP A 249 3.20 -1.82 -44.28
CA ASP A 249 2.73 -1.61 -45.64
C ASP A 249 3.17 -2.75 -46.56
N GLU A 250 2.20 -3.55 -47.02
CA GLU A 250 2.44 -4.69 -47.92
C GLU A 250 2.93 -4.23 -49.30
N ALA A 251 2.44 -3.09 -49.81
CA ALA A 251 2.76 -2.62 -51.15
C ALA A 251 4.22 -2.17 -51.25
N GLY A 252 4.71 -1.43 -50.25
CA GLY A 252 6.09 -0.98 -50.15
C GLY A 252 7.04 -2.01 -49.51
N SER A 253 6.52 -3.09 -48.90
CA SER A 253 7.31 -4.02 -48.09
C SER A 253 8.13 -3.27 -47.02
N SER A 254 7.48 -2.34 -46.32
CA SER A 254 8.10 -1.43 -45.37
C SER A 254 7.20 -1.19 -44.16
N ILE A 255 7.78 -0.67 -43.07
CA ILE A 255 7.07 -0.19 -41.89
C ILE A 255 7.06 1.33 -41.94
N LEU A 256 5.87 1.93 -41.85
CA LEU A 256 5.64 3.37 -41.81
C LEU A 256 5.38 3.81 -40.38
N LYS A 257 6.02 4.89 -39.94
CA LYS A 257 5.80 5.51 -38.63
C LYS A 257 5.10 6.86 -38.80
N TYR A 258 4.03 7.06 -38.02
CA TYR A 258 3.28 8.31 -37.94
C TYR A 258 3.23 8.82 -36.50
N ASP A 259 3.16 10.13 -36.35
CA ASP A 259 2.79 10.76 -35.09
C ASP A 259 1.28 10.60 -34.80
N PHE A 260 0.86 11.02 -33.62
CA PHE A 260 -0.54 10.95 -33.19
C PHE A 260 -1.48 11.93 -33.90
N ASP A 261 -0.94 12.85 -34.70
CA ASP A 261 -1.67 13.79 -35.57
C ASP A 261 -1.81 13.26 -37.00
N ALA A 262 -1.31 12.04 -37.26
CA ALA A 262 -1.29 11.35 -38.55
C ALA A 262 -0.26 11.92 -39.56
N ASN A 263 0.76 12.63 -39.09
CA ASN A 263 1.88 13.05 -39.94
C ASN A 263 2.90 11.92 -40.05
N PRO A 264 3.40 11.59 -41.26
CA PRO A 264 4.44 10.58 -41.43
C PRO A 264 5.79 11.11 -40.90
N GLU A 265 6.49 10.32 -40.08
CA GLU A 265 7.79 10.68 -39.52
C GLU A 265 8.95 10.05 -40.30
N TYR A 266 8.88 8.74 -40.56
CA TYR A 266 9.85 7.97 -41.34
C TYR A 266 9.31 6.61 -41.74
N SER A 267 10.05 5.89 -42.58
CA SER A 267 9.80 4.49 -42.91
C SER A 267 11.10 3.68 -42.94
N PHE A 268 10.99 2.36 -42.78
CA PHE A 268 12.12 1.44 -42.88
C PHE A 268 11.71 0.08 -43.42
N GLY A 269 12.67 -0.68 -43.93
CA GLY A 269 12.44 -1.96 -44.58
C GLY A 269 12.30 -1.87 -46.09
N SER A 270 12.56 -2.98 -46.78
CA SER A 270 12.43 -3.09 -48.23
C SER A 270 12.04 -4.51 -48.63
N LYS A 271 11.74 -4.77 -49.90
CA LYS A 271 11.44 -6.13 -50.37
C LYS A 271 12.70 -6.97 -50.52
N GLY A 272 12.74 -8.19 -49.96
CA GLY A 272 13.88 -9.09 -50.13
C GLY A 272 14.02 -10.19 -49.08
N GLU A 273 15.20 -10.82 -49.04
CA GLU A 273 15.53 -11.95 -48.15
C GLU A 273 16.50 -11.59 -47.01
N GLY A 274 17.27 -10.52 -47.16
CA GLY A 274 18.26 -10.08 -46.16
C GLY A 274 17.64 -9.43 -44.92
N LYS A 275 18.50 -9.02 -44.00
CA LYS A 275 18.13 -8.26 -42.80
C LYS A 275 17.44 -6.95 -43.16
N ALA A 276 16.38 -6.60 -42.45
CA ALA A 276 15.51 -5.46 -42.74
C ALA A 276 14.88 -5.53 -44.14
N GLN A 277 14.67 -6.73 -44.68
CA GLN A 277 13.95 -6.94 -45.93
C GLN A 277 12.79 -7.91 -45.72
N PHE A 278 11.65 -7.72 -46.38
CA PHE A 278 10.46 -8.52 -46.14
C PHE A 278 9.93 -9.15 -47.45
N LYS A 279 9.50 -10.41 -47.36
CA LYS A 279 8.78 -11.17 -48.39
C LYS A 279 7.27 -11.13 -48.21
N SER A 280 6.80 -11.16 -46.97
CA SER A 280 5.37 -11.23 -46.64
C SER A 280 5.10 -10.74 -45.21
N LEU A 281 4.80 -9.45 -45.08
CA LEU A 281 4.43 -8.85 -43.80
C LEU A 281 3.18 -9.53 -43.24
N SER A 282 3.34 -10.17 -42.09
CA SER A 282 2.33 -11.03 -41.46
C SER A 282 1.99 -10.59 -40.03
N GLY A 283 2.48 -9.45 -39.59
CA GLY A 283 2.11 -8.87 -38.30
C GLY A 283 3.14 -7.87 -37.82
N LEU A 284 2.72 -7.04 -36.88
CA LEU A 284 3.50 -5.93 -36.34
C LEU A 284 3.14 -5.77 -34.87
N ALA A 285 4.14 -5.65 -34.02
CA ALA A 285 3.94 -5.39 -32.60
C ALA A 285 5.05 -4.46 -32.08
N VAL A 286 4.72 -3.64 -31.08
CA VAL A 286 5.69 -2.82 -30.36
C VAL A 286 5.54 -3.13 -28.88
N ASP A 287 6.63 -3.44 -28.19
CA ASP A 287 6.62 -3.68 -26.75
C ASP A 287 6.83 -2.39 -25.94
N LYS A 288 6.68 -2.48 -24.61
CA LYS A 288 6.88 -1.33 -23.70
C LYS A 288 8.32 -0.80 -23.70
N ALA A 289 9.28 -1.58 -24.16
CA ALA A 289 10.67 -1.15 -24.33
C ALA A 289 10.91 -0.45 -25.67
N GLN A 290 9.83 -0.12 -26.41
CA GLN A 290 9.86 0.50 -27.74
C GLN A 290 10.62 -0.34 -28.78
N GLN A 291 10.66 -1.66 -28.60
CA GLN A 291 11.16 -2.56 -29.64
C GLN A 291 10.04 -2.91 -30.61
N VAL A 292 10.32 -2.76 -31.90
CA VAL A 292 9.38 -3.06 -32.99
C VAL A 292 9.68 -4.45 -33.53
N TYR A 293 8.67 -5.31 -33.56
CA TYR A 293 8.74 -6.68 -34.09
C TYR A 293 7.90 -6.80 -35.36
N VAL A 294 8.53 -7.32 -36.41
CA VAL A 294 7.90 -7.48 -37.73
C VAL A 294 7.92 -8.95 -38.10
N GLY A 295 6.73 -9.56 -38.22
CA GLY A 295 6.61 -10.97 -38.60
C GLY A 295 6.62 -11.17 -40.11
N ASP A 296 7.42 -12.10 -40.61
CA ASP A 296 7.43 -12.51 -42.02
C ASP A 296 7.10 -13.99 -42.18
N SER A 297 5.87 -14.28 -42.63
CA SER A 297 5.36 -15.64 -42.74
C SER A 297 6.03 -16.45 -43.85
N LYS A 298 6.58 -15.81 -44.90
CA LYS A 298 7.27 -16.53 -45.99
C LYS A 298 8.72 -16.82 -45.65
N LYS A 299 9.33 -16.04 -44.76
CA LYS A 299 10.64 -16.33 -44.19
C LYS A 299 10.58 -17.20 -42.93
N SER A 300 9.39 -17.35 -42.31
CA SER A 300 9.21 -18.06 -41.04
C SER A 300 10.08 -17.50 -39.91
N LEU A 301 10.14 -16.16 -39.83
CA LEU A 301 10.92 -15.43 -38.83
C LEU A 301 10.25 -14.12 -38.43
N ILE A 302 10.68 -13.57 -37.31
CA ILE A 302 10.33 -12.22 -36.85
C ILE A 302 11.62 -11.41 -36.78
N GLU A 303 11.63 -10.20 -37.34
CA GLU A 303 12.76 -9.27 -37.22
C GLU A 303 12.44 -8.22 -36.16
N ALA A 304 13.38 -8.02 -35.22
CA ALA A 304 13.25 -7.03 -34.15
C ALA A 304 14.12 -5.80 -34.44
N PHE A 305 13.57 -4.62 -34.18
CA PHE A 305 14.19 -3.32 -34.43
C PHE A 305 14.13 -2.46 -33.17
N VAL A 306 15.13 -1.61 -32.97
CA VAL A 306 15.04 -0.46 -32.06
C VAL A 306 14.93 0.79 -32.92
N VAL A 307 13.97 1.63 -32.60
CA VAL A 307 13.66 2.80 -33.39
C VAL A 307 13.93 4.08 -32.60
N GLU A 308 14.15 5.19 -33.31
CA GLU A 308 14.18 6.51 -32.70
C GLU A 308 12.80 6.80 -32.11
N ALA A 309 12.74 7.05 -30.79
CA ALA A 309 11.48 7.32 -30.12
C ALA A 309 10.88 8.64 -30.59
N GLY A 310 9.62 8.61 -31.04
CA GLY A 310 8.84 9.79 -31.38
C GLY A 310 8.45 10.63 -30.16
N LYS A 311 7.74 11.74 -30.38
CA LYS A 311 7.15 12.51 -29.28
C LYS A 311 6.04 11.69 -28.62
N GLY A 312 6.29 11.23 -27.39
CA GLY A 312 5.31 10.51 -26.58
C GLY A 312 4.04 11.31 -26.31
N GLN A 313 2.92 10.61 -26.20
CA GLN A 313 1.68 11.21 -25.69
C GLN A 313 1.72 11.39 -24.18
N ASP A 314 0.97 12.39 -23.69
CA ASP A 314 0.68 12.52 -22.26
C ASP A 314 0.03 11.20 -21.77
N PRO A 315 0.69 10.46 -20.85
CA PRO A 315 0.19 9.16 -20.42
C PRO A 315 -1.00 9.29 -19.47
N LEU A 316 -1.30 10.50 -18.98
CA LEU A 316 -2.39 10.73 -18.04
C LEU A 316 -3.74 10.78 -18.75
N PRO A 317 -4.78 10.10 -18.22
CA PRO A 317 -6.12 10.18 -18.79
C PRO A 317 -6.63 11.62 -18.74
N LYS A 318 -7.07 12.13 -19.91
CA LYS A 318 -7.63 13.48 -20.07
C LYS A 318 -9.16 13.48 -20.12
N VAL A 319 -9.75 12.34 -20.41
CA VAL A 319 -11.19 12.16 -20.52
C VAL A 319 -11.58 11.01 -19.60
N ALA A 320 -12.71 11.13 -18.92
CA ALA A 320 -13.20 10.05 -18.09
C ALA A 320 -13.44 8.83 -18.98
N GLY A 321 -12.77 7.72 -18.65
CA GLY A 321 -12.96 6.45 -19.31
C GLY A 321 -14.42 6.00 -19.24
N ARG A 322 -14.83 5.10 -20.14
CA ARG A 322 -16.19 4.56 -20.11
C ARG A 322 -16.33 3.58 -18.94
N ALA A 323 -17.30 3.81 -18.07
CA ALA A 323 -17.70 2.81 -17.08
C ALA A 323 -18.15 1.52 -17.80
N SER A 324 -17.75 0.37 -17.27
CA SER A 324 -18.12 -0.95 -17.82
C SER A 324 -18.72 -1.84 -16.74
N VAL A 325 -18.99 -3.10 -17.08
CA VAL A 325 -19.55 -4.08 -16.17
C VAL A 325 -18.72 -5.35 -16.24
N LYS A 326 -18.48 -5.93 -15.07
CA LYS A 326 -17.83 -7.22 -14.89
C LYS A 326 -18.85 -8.22 -14.36
N TRP A 327 -19.09 -9.30 -15.09
CA TRP A 327 -19.80 -10.47 -14.55
C TRP A 327 -18.97 -11.14 -13.44
N LEU A 328 -19.58 -11.58 -12.35
CA LEU A 328 -18.87 -12.21 -11.25
C LEU A 328 -19.15 -13.70 -11.21
N GLU A 329 -20.43 -14.07 -11.22
CA GLU A 329 -20.85 -15.45 -11.06
C GLU A 329 -22.30 -15.69 -11.50
N ASN A 330 -22.63 -16.97 -11.69
CA ASN A 330 -23.98 -17.47 -11.86
C ASN A 330 -24.37 -18.30 -10.65
N ILE A 331 -25.51 -17.96 -10.05
CA ILE A 331 -26.13 -18.75 -8.99
C ILE A 331 -27.30 -19.51 -9.62
N SER A 332 -27.25 -20.85 -9.59
CA SER A 332 -28.35 -21.66 -10.12
C SER A 332 -29.58 -21.55 -9.21
N ALA A 333 -30.57 -20.79 -9.66
CA ALA A 333 -31.79 -20.51 -8.91
C ALA A 333 -32.89 -20.06 -9.89
N GLU A 334 -34.07 -20.68 -9.81
CA GLU A 334 -35.23 -20.32 -10.62
C GLU A 334 -36.15 -19.37 -9.81
N VAL A 335 -35.73 -18.12 -9.73
CA VAL A 335 -36.36 -17.09 -8.87
C VAL A 335 -36.75 -15.84 -9.65
N GLY A 336 -37.68 -15.06 -9.10
CA GLY A 336 -38.25 -13.84 -9.66
C GLY A 336 -37.66 -12.58 -9.03
N GLN A 337 -38.48 -11.80 -8.30
CA GLN A 337 -38.02 -10.58 -7.63
C GLN A 337 -36.92 -10.87 -6.60
N LEU A 338 -36.00 -9.92 -6.45
CA LEU A 338 -34.81 -10.02 -5.60
C LEU A 338 -34.68 -8.79 -4.70
N ALA A 339 -34.20 -8.99 -3.48
CA ALA A 339 -33.78 -7.92 -2.58
C ALA A 339 -32.55 -8.36 -1.77
N TRP A 340 -31.61 -7.46 -1.55
CA TRP A 340 -30.43 -7.71 -0.73
C TRP A 340 -30.62 -7.16 0.67
N ASP A 341 -30.12 -7.87 1.66
CA ASP A 341 -30.28 -7.57 3.08
C ASP A 341 -29.32 -6.50 3.62
N GLY A 342 -28.44 -5.94 2.79
CA GLY A 342 -27.40 -5.02 3.24
C GLY A 342 -26.12 -5.70 3.74
N LYS A 343 -26.09 -7.04 3.77
CA LYS A 343 -25.01 -7.84 4.36
C LYS A 343 -24.48 -8.88 3.37
N GLU A 344 -25.10 -10.05 3.29
CA GLU A 344 -24.60 -11.19 2.51
C GLU A 344 -25.72 -12.06 1.91
N THR A 345 -26.98 -11.65 2.06
CA THR A 345 -28.14 -12.48 1.72
C THR A 345 -29.02 -11.79 0.69
N PHE A 346 -29.37 -12.52 -0.37
CA PHE A 346 -30.48 -12.14 -1.25
C PHE A 346 -31.74 -12.92 -0.85
N TYR A 347 -32.84 -12.21 -0.69
CA TYR A 347 -34.18 -12.77 -0.60
C TYR A 347 -34.85 -12.68 -1.96
N ALA A 348 -35.34 -13.83 -2.43
CA ALA A 348 -35.86 -13.97 -3.79
C ALA A 348 -37.25 -14.60 -3.77
N ILE A 349 -38.18 -14.10 -4.57
CA ILE A 349 -39.48 -14.76 -4.74
C ILE A 349 -39.30 -15.99 -5.63
N GLY A 350 -39.67 -17.18 -5.17
CA GLY A 350 -39.65 -18.39 -5.98
C GLY A 350 -40.59 -18.30 -7.19
N LYS A 351 -40.32 -19.07 -8.25
CA LYS A 351 -41.17 -19.10 -9.46
C LYS A 351 -42.65 -19.43 -9.17
N ASP A 352 -42.92 -20.17 -8.10
CA ASP A 352 -44.27 -20.50 -7.63
C ASP A 352 -45.07 -19.29 -7.10
N ARG A 353 -44.39 -18.15 -6.88
CA ARG A 353 -44.92 -16.94 -6.21
C ARG A 353 -45.51 -17.21 -4.82
N LYS A 354 -45.09 -18.28 -4.17
CA LYS A 354 -45.52 -18.70 -2.83
C LYS A 354 -44.35 -19.03 -1.91
N SER A 355 -43.13 -19.02 -2.43
CA SER A 355 -41.93 -19.29 -1.65
C SER A 355 -41.01 -18.06 -1.63
N LEU A 356 -40.36 -17.84 -0.50
CA LEU A 356 -39.24 -16.92 -0.36
C LEU A 356 -37.95 -17.75 -0.29
N VAL A 357 -37.10 -17.64 -1.31
CA VAL A 357 -35.82 -18.32 -1.43
C VAL A 357 -34.73 -17.42 -0.88
N THR A 358 -33.92 -17.95 0.02
CA THR A 358 -32.77 -17.26 0.60
C THR A 358 -31.51 -17.72 -0.12
N ILE A 359 -30.76 -16.79 -0.68
CA ILE A 359 -29.49 -17.04 -1.36
C ILE A 359 -28.39 -16.40 -0.54
N ARG A 360 -27.40 -17.19 -0.10
CA ARG A 360 -26.27 -16.74 0.72
C ARG A 360 -25.01 -17.46 0.29
N LYS A 361 -23.88 -16.74 0.25
CA LYS A 361 -22.58 -17.28 -0.22
C LYS A 361 -22.72 -18.02 -1.56
N SER A 362 -23.39 -17.37 -2.52
CA SER A 362 -23.52 -17.86 -3.90
C SER A 362 -24.28 -19.19 -4.06
N THR A 363 -25.07 -19.59 -3.05
CA THR A 363 -25.88 -20.81 -3.08
C THR A 363 -27.26 -20.56 -2.49
N VAL A 364 -28.24 -21.39 -2.87
CA VAL A 364 -29.56 -21.40 -2.25
C VAL A 364 -29.43 -21.99 -0.83
N ALA A 365 -29.61 -21.15 0.17
CA ALA A 365 -29.42 -21.48 1.58
C ALA A 365 -30.70 -21.95 2.28
N GLY A 366 -31.88 -21.53 1.79
CA GLY A 366 -33.15 -21.90 2.40
C GLY A 366 -34.35 -21.49 1.56
N VAL A 367 -35.52 -22.07 1.89
CA VAL A 367 -36.80 -21.76 1.26
C VAL A 367 -37.88 -21.68 2.34
N ILE A 368 -38.54 -20.54 2.43
CA ILE A 368 -39.68 -20.30 3.32
C ILE A 368 -40.96 -20.38 2.49
N LYS A 369 -41.87 -21.30 2.83
CA LYS A 369 -43.17 -21.44 2.15
C LYS A 369 -44.22 -20.54 2.80
N LEU A 370 -44.93 -19.79 1.97
CA LEU A 370 -45.98 -18.82 2.33
C LEU A 370 -47.24 -19.12 1.52
N ASP A 371 -47.81 -20.32 1.71
CA ASP A 371 -48.87 -20.89 0.85
C ASP A 371 -50.16 -20.06 0.76
N ASP A 372 -50.43 -19.25 1.79
CA ASP A 372 -51.61 -18.38 1.86
C ASP A 372 -51.49 -17.07 1.07
N MET A 373 -50.27 -16.73 0.62
CA MET A 373 -49.96 -15.48 -0.07
C MET A 373 -49.75 -15.69 -1.58
N GLN A 374 -49.85 -14.60 -2.34
CA GLN A 374 -49.37 -14.55 -3.72
C GLN A 374 -48.35 -13.41 -3.86
N LEU A 375 -47.07 -13.76 -3.82
CA LEU A 375 -45.98 -12.82 -3.71
C LEU A 375 -45.75 -12.07 -5.04
N ALA A 376 -45.61 -10.75 -4.95
CA ALA A 376 -45.36 -9.88 -6.10
C ALA A 376 -44.06 -9.11 -6.05
N ALA A 377 -43.67 -8.64 -4.87
CA ALA A 377 -42.45 -7.87 -4.66
C ALA A 377 -41.87 -8.19 -3.28
N VAL A 378 -40.55 -8.08 -3.17
CA VAL A 378 -39.78 -8.24 -1.94
C VAL A 378 -38.81 -7.07 -1.80
N THR A 379 -38.64 -6.58 -0.58
CA THR A 379 -37.58 -5.63 -0.22
C THR A 379 -37.14 -5.89 1.22
N VAL A 380 -36.03 -5.27 1.63
CA VAL A 380 -35.50 -5.38 3.00
C VAL A 380 -35.27 -3.97 3.52
N ASP A 381 -35.67 -3.72 4.77
CA ASP A 381 -35.38 -2.44 5.43
C ASP A 381 -33.95 -2.41 6.03
N LYS A 382 -33.50 -1.25 6.50
CA LYS A 382 -32.15 -1.11 7.09
C LYS A 382 -31.90 -1.98 8.33
N SER A 383 -32.96 -2.43 9.00
CA SER A 383 -32.82 -3.34 10.15
C SER A 383 -32.59 -4.80 9.72
N GLY A 384 -32.75 -5.09 8.43
CA GLY A 384 -32.69 -6.43 7.86
C GLY A 384 -34.04 -7.14 7.83
N ALA A 385 -35.15 -6.47 8.16
CA ALA A 385 -36.46 -7.10 8.16
C ALA A 385 -37.07 -7.13 6.75
N ILE A 386 -37.77 -8.22 6.47
CA ILE A 386 -38.24 -8.56 5.12
C ILE A 386 -39.63 -7.98 4.91
N TRP A 387 -39.83 -7.27 3.81
CA TRP A 387 -41.12 -6.72 3.40
C TRP A 387 -41.59 -7.39 2.10
N LEU A 388 -42.83 -7.85 2.08
CA LEU A 388 -43.44 -8.51 0.93
C LEU A 388 -44.74 -7.83 0.52
N VAL A 389 -45.04 -7.89 -0.78
CA VAL A 389 -46.37 -7.58 -1.32
C VAL A 389 -47.12 -8.87 -1.60
N ASP A 390 -48.25 -9.05 -0.92
CA ASP A 390 -49.18 -10.16 -1.10
C ASP A 390 -50.38 -9.66 -1.95
N LYS A 391 -50.38 -10.04 -3.22
CA LYS A 391 -51.45 -9.67 -4.17
C LYS A 391 -52.79 -10.29 -3.81
N LYS A 392 -52.79 -11.52 -3.33
CA LYS A 392 -54.03 -12.24 -2.99
C LYS A 392 -54.71 -11.60 -1.78
N GLY A 393 -53.93 -11.11 -0.83
CA GLY A 393 -54.42 -10.43 0.36
C GLY A 393 -54.59 -8.92 0.23
N TYR A 394 -54.29 -8.32 -0.93
CA TYR A 394 -54.31 -6.86 -1.16
C TYR A 394 -53.55 -6.08 -0.07
N ARG A 395 -52.35 -6.56 0.29
CA ARG A 395 -51.60 -6.05 1.45
C ARG A 395 -50.09 -6.11 1.25
N ALA A 396 -49.39 -5.28 2.01
CA ALA A 396 -47.96 -5.43 2.26
C ALA A 396 -47.74 -5.97 3.68
N VAL A 397 -46.79 -6.89 3.84
CA VAL A 397 -46.49 -7.54 5.12
C VAL A 397 -45.01 -7.42 5.46
N LYS A 398 -44.72 -7.14 6.74
CA LYS A 398 -43.37 -7.22 7.32
C LYS A 398 -43.22 -8.60 7.96
N LEU A 399 -42.14 -9.30 7.67
CA LEU A 399 -41.81 -10.61 8.22
C LEU A 399 -40.55 -10.56 9.09
N ASP A 400 -40.45 -11.47 10.05
CA ASP A 400 -39.16 -11.85 10.63
C ASP A 400 -38.41 -12.86 9.75
N GLU A 401 -37.18 -13.21 10.13
CA GLU A 401 -36.33 -14.16 9.40
C GLU A 401 -36.94 -15.57 9.27
N SER A 402 -37.91 -15.94 10.13
CA SER A 402 -38.60 -17.23 10.07
C SER A 402 -39.81 -17.22 9.12
N GLY A 403 -40.18 -16.05 8.60
CA GLY A 403 -41.34 -15.86 7.74
C GLY A 403 -42.64 -15.52 8.50
N LYS A 404 -42.57 -15.24 9.81
CA LYS A 404 -43.75 -14.87 10.59
C LYS A 404 -44.10 -13.40 10.33
N VAL A 405 -45.40 -13.14 10.08
CA VAL A 405 -45.92 -11.78 9.89
C VAL A 405 -45.86 -10.98 11.18
N LEU A 406 -45.16 -9.84 11.15
CA LEU A 406 -45.03 -8.87 12.23
C LEU A 406 -45.99 -7.69 12.06
N VAL A 407 -46.11 -7.18 10.83
CA VAL A 407 -46.96 -6.03 10.46
C VAL A 407 -47.69 -6.37 9.17
N SER A 408 -48.93 -5.92 9.04
CA SER A 408 -49.74 -6.03 7.82
C SER A 408 -50.43 -4.70 7.58
N LEU A 409 -50.30 -4.15 6.37
CA LEU A 409 -50.95 -2.91 5.94
C LEU A 409 -51.60 -3.08 4.58
N GLY A 410 -52.71 -2.39 4.35
CA GLY A 410 -53.52 -2.53 3.13
C GLY A 410 -54.72 -3.46 3.29
N LYS A 411 -55.70 -3.24 2.41
CA LYS A 411 -56.87 -4.09 2.16
C LYS A 411 -57.37 -3.82 0.73
N GLU A 412 -58.28 -4.62 0.22
CA GLU A 412 -58.86 -4.41 -1.11
C GLU A 412 -59.55 -3.03 -1.24
N GLY A 413 -59.32 -2.33 -2.36
CA GLY A 413 -60.01 -1.10 -2.75
C GLY A 413 -59.10 -0.05 -3.40
N SER A 414 -59.60 1.19 -3.51
CA SER A 414 -58.92 2.31 -4.21
C SER A 414 -58.68 3.56 -3.36
N GLY A 415 -59.16 3.57 -2.11
CA GLY A 415 -58.97 4.68 -1.17
C GLY A 415 -57.63 4.64 -0.42
N ALA A 416 -57.44 5.62 0.48
CA ALA A 416 -56.27 5.66 1.36
C ALA A 416 -56.11 4.37 2.18
N GLY A 417 -54.94 3.74 2.09
CA GLY A 417 -54.64 2.46 2.73
C GLY A 417 -55.33 1.26 2.09
N GLN A 418 -55.83 1.39 0.86
CA GLN A 418 -56.45 0.30 0.09
C GLN A 418 -55.65 0.03 -1.20
N PHE A 419 -55.58 -1.23 -1.62
CA PHE A 419 -54.87 -1.67 -2.81
C PHE A 419 -55.79 -2.50 -3.72
N ASP A 420 -55.56 -2.42 -5.03
CA ASP A 420 -56.21 -3.25 -6.05
C ASP A 420 -55.18 -4.18 -6.74
N ASN A 421 -54.05 -3.63 -7.20
CA ASN A 421 -52.98 -4.43 -7.81
C ASN A 421 -51.60 -3.93 -7.38
N PRO A 422 -51.22 -4.14 -6.11
CA PRO A 422 -49.94 -3.69 -5.60
C PRO A 422 -48.81 -4.44 -6.33
N SER A 423 -47.88 -3.69 -6.92
CA SER A 423 -46.88 -4.20 -7.87
C SER A 423 -45.45 -4.13 -7.36
N ALA A 424 -45.12 -3.11 -6.56
CA ALA A 424 -43.78 -2.89 -6.03
C ALA A 424 -43.83 -2.29 -4.63
N ILE A 425 -42.75 -2.50 -3.87
CA ILE A 425 -42.54 -1.93 -2.54
C ILE A 425 -41.11 -1.42 -2.43
N ALA A 426 -40.93 -0.28 -1.78
CA ALA A 426 -39.62 0.28 -1.46
C ALA A 426 -39.66 0.92 -0.06
N ILE A 427 -38.55 0.83 0.67
CA ILE A 427 -38.41 1.41 2.01
C ILE A 427 -37.39 2.53 1.94
N SER A 428 -37.77 3.72 2.39
CA SER A 428 -36.86 4.87 2.50
C SER A 428 -35.83 4.66 3.60
N ASN A 429 -34.77 5.47 3.56
CA ASN A 429 -33.74 5.50 4.60
C ASN A 429 -34.27 5.83 6.00
N ALA A 430 -35.41 6.51 6.08
CA ALA A 430 -36.13 6.86 7.31
C ALA A 430 -37.16 5.81 7.76
N GLY A 431 -37.30 4.68 7.05
CA GLY A 431 -38.24 3.59 7.40
C GLY A 431 -39.67 3.78 6.89
N MET A 432 -39.95 4.82 6.09
CA MET A 432 -41.26 4.96 5.43
C MET A 432 -41.42 3.92 4.31
N VAL A 433 -42.62 3.35 4.21
CA VAL A 433 -42.98 2.27 3.29
C VAL A 433 -43.74 2.86 2.10
N PHE A 434 -43.23 2.64 0.89
CA PHE A 434 -43.84 3.07 -0.36
C PHE A 434 -44.36 1.85 -1.10
N VAL A 435 -45.65 1.83 -1.43
CA VAL A 435 -46.29 0.73 -2.16
C VAL A 435 -46.88 1.27 -3.46
N ALA A 436 -46.39 0.77 -4.58
CA ALA A 436 -46.92 1.08 -5.90
C ALA A 436 -48.15 0.22 -6.18
N ASP A 437 -49.23 0.84 -6.62
CA ASP A 437 -50.44 0.16 -7.07
C ASP A 437 -50.67 0.42 -8.54
N ARG A 438 -50.59 -0.65 -9.33
CA ARG A 438 -50.65 -0.59 -10.78
C ARG A 438 -52.05 -0.21 -11.28
N SER A 439 -53.10 -0.73 -10.66
CA SER A 439 -54.48 -0.50 -11.11
C SER A 439 -55.05 0.80 -10.56
N ASN A 440 -54.65 1.19 -9.34
CA ASN A 440 -55.03 2.48 -8.77
C ASN A 440 -54.16 3.65 -9.31
N HIS A 441 -53.17 3.37 -10.16
CA HIS A 441 -52.28 4.35 -10.78
C HIS A 441 -51.62 5.30 -9.77
N ASN A 442 -51.22 4.77 -8.61
CA ASN A 442 -50.66 5.56 -7.53
C ASN A 442 -49.49 4.88 -6.82
N VAL A 443 -48.79 5.64 -5.99
CA VAL A 443 -47.86 5.12 -4.97
C VAL A 443 -48.34 5.63 -3.63
N GLN A 444 -48.65 4.74 -2.70
CA GLN A 444 -49.09 5.11 -1.34
C GLN A 444 -47.92 5.00 -0.35
N ILE A 445 -47.87 5.92 0.60
CA ILE A 445 -46.79 6.12 1.56
C ILE A 445 -47.32 5.86 2.96
N PHE A 446 -46.63 5.03 3.72
CA PHE A 446 -47.00 4.61 5.08
C PHE A 446 -45.83 4.79 6.03
N ARG A 447 -46.15 4.94 7.31
CA ARG A 447 -45.19 4.67 8.40
C ARG A 447 -44.97 3.18 8.53
N GLU A 448 -43.86 2.81 9.16
CA GLU A 448 -43.48 1.42 9.41
C GLU A 448 -44.53 0.63 10.22
N ASP A 449 -45.31 1.31 11.06
CA ASP A 449 -46.41 0.74 11.85
C ASP A 449 -47.73 0.56 11.05
N GLY A 450 -47.72 0.89 9.74
CA GLY A 450 -48.86 0.71 8.84
C GLY A 450 -49.80 1.92 8.73
N VAL A 451 -49.51 3.04 9.41
CA VAL A 451 -50.31 4.27 9.29
C VAL A 451 -50.11 4.90 7.92
N PHE A 452 -51.20 5.09 7.15
CA PHE A 452 -51.18 5.83 5.89
C PHE A 452 -50.83 7.29 6.11
N LEU A 453 -49.90 7.81 5.30
CA LEU A 453 -49.44 9.20 5.37
C LEU A 453 -49.90 10.02 4.17
N ASN A 454 -49.62 9.54 2.95
CA ASN A 454 -49.83 10.30 1.72
C ASN A 454 -49.85 9.36 0.50
N ALA A 455 -50.21 9.87 -0.67
CA ALA A 455 -50.14 9.16 -1.94
C ALA A 455 -49.63 10.06 -3.07
N LEU A 456 -48.94 9.48 -4.05
CA LEU A 456 -48.59 10.09 -5.32
C LEU A 456 -49.60 9.58 -6.36
N ASN A 457 -50.64 10.36 -6.65
CA ASN A 457 -51.83 9.92 -7.40
C ASN A 457 -52.18 10.80 -8.62
N GLY A 458 -51.35 11.78 -8.96
CA GLY A 458 -51.60 12.72 -10.05
C GLY A 458 -52.30 14.03 -9.63
N GLU A 459 -52.81 14.14 -8.41
CA GLU A 459 -53.37 15.39 -7.86
C GLU A 459 -52.27 16.27 -7.25
N ASN A 460 -51.34 15.64 -6.55
CA ASN A 460 -50.20 16.25 -5.87
C ASN A 460 -48.84 15.86 -6.49
N SER A 461 -48.86 15.09 -7.58
CA SER A 461 -47.70 14.52 -8.26
C SER A 461 -47.94 14.41 -9.77
N THR A 462 -46.94 13.96 -10.53
CA THR A 462 -47.18 13.55 -11.92
C THR A 462 -48.09 12.34 -11.95
N LYS A 463 -49.08 12.33 -12.86
CA LYS A 463 -50.00 11.21 -13.05
C LYS A 463 -49.27 9.94 -13.51
N LEU A 464 -49.37 8.89 -12.72
CA LEU A 464 -48.83 7.56 -13.03
C LEU A 464 -49.81 6.78 -13.92
N SER A 465 -49.31 5.75 -14.59
CA SER A 465 -50.07 4.86 -15.46
C SER A 465 -49.85 3.39 -15.12
N SER A 466 -48.61 2.95 -14.93
CA SER A 466 -48.33 1.57 -14.55
C SER A 466 -47.00 1.49 -13.80
N PRO A 467 -46.95 1.94 -12.54
CA PRO A 467 -45.74 1.83 -11.73
C PRO A 467 -45.42 0.34 -11.49
N VAL A 468 -44.20 -0.09 -11.85
CA VAL A 468 -43.76 -1.50 -11.78
C VAL A 468 -42.55 -1.73 -10.88
N ALA A 469 -41.75 -0.69 -10.60
CA ALA A 469 -40.60 -0.77 -9.71
C ALA A 469 -40.32 0.59 -9.07
N MET A 470 -39.68 0.56 -7.90
CA MET A 470 -39.26 1.75 -7.17
C MET A 470 -37.91 1.49 -6.49
N ALA A 471 -37.05 2.49 -6.42
CA ALA A 471 -35.83 2.45 -5.62
C ALA A 471 -35.48 3.82 -5.07
N PHE A 472 -34.72 3.81 -3.98
CA PHE A 472 -34.11 5.00 -3.40
C PHE A 472 -32.61 5.03 -3.73
N ASP A 473 -32.06 6.22 -3.99
CA ASP A 473 -30.61 6.43 -4.01
C ASP A 473 -30.04 6.67 -2.60
N GLN A 474 -28.72 6.86 -2.51
CA GLN A 474 -28.04 7.15 -1.25
C GLN A 474 -28.47 8.47 -0.58
N ASN A 475 -29.10 9.39 -1.32
CA ASN A 475 -29.61 10.67 -0.82
C ASN A 475 -31.11 10.60 -0.49
N ASP A 476 -31.71 9.40 -0.50
CA ASP A 476 -33.13 9.15 -0.26
C ASP A 476 -34.04 9.80 -1.32
N ASN A 477 -33.54 10.02 -2.54
CA ASN A 477 -34.37 10.39 -3.68
C ASN A 477 -35.09 9.14 -4.22
N LEU A 478 -36.39 9.25 -4.45
CA LEU A 478 -37.25 8.18 -4.95
C LEU A 478 -37.26 8.18 -6.49
N TYR A 479 -37.02 7.02 -7.07
CA TYR A 479 -37.16 6.75 -8.50
C TYR A 479 -38.29 5.75 -8.73
N ILE A 480 -39.29 6.13 -9.53
CA ILE A 480 -40.46 5.31 -9.87
C ILE A 480 -40.38 4.93 -11.34
N LEU A 481 -40.30 3.63 -11.64
CA LEU A 481 -40.36 3.09 -12.99
C LEU A 481 -41.82 2.91 -13.41
N ASP A 482 -42.25 3.61 -14.45
CA ASP A 482 -43.58 3.45 -15.02
C ASP A 482 -43.50 2.78 -16.40
N ALA A 483 -44.03 1.57 -16.49
CA ALA A 483 -43.89 0.74 -17.68
C ALA A 483 -44.72 1.22 -18.87
N SER A 484 -45.94 1.70 -18.63
CA SER A 484 -46.81 2.21 -19.69
C SER A 484 -46.30 3.56 -20.20
N ARG A 485 -45.75 4.38 -19.30
CA ARG A 485 -45.10 5.63 -19.69
C ARG A 485 -43.75 5.38 -20.36
N LYS A 486 -43.08 4.26 -20.10
CA LYS A 486 -41.69 3.99 -20.54
C LYS A 486 -40.71 5.04 -20.04
N SER A 487 -40.85 5.42 -18.77
CA SER A 487 -40.02 6.46 -18.15
C SER A 487 -39.80 6.20 -16.67
N VAL A 488 -38.79 6.87 -16.13
CA VAL A 488 -38.52 6.95 -14.70
C VAL A 488 -38.89 8.36 -14.22
N LEU A 489 -39.70 8.43 -13.16
CA LEU A 489 -40.01 9.68 -12.46
C LEU A 489 -39.16 9.77 -11.20
N ALA A 490 -38.46 10.88 -11.01
CA ALA A 490 -37.59 11.12 -9.86
C ALA A 490 -38.20 12.16 -8.91
N TYR A 491 -38.12 11.91 -7.62
CA TYR A 491 -38.58 12.78 -6.54
C TYR A 491 -37.50 12.90 -5.46
N SER A 492 -37.36 14.08 -4.86
CA SER A 492 -36.45 14.25 -3.73
C SER A 492 -36.99 13.58 -2.47
N SER A 493 -36.13 13.43 -1.45
CA SER A 493 -36.54 12.97 -0.11
C SER A 493 -37.64 13.84 0.53
N ALA A 494 -37.74 15.11 0.14
CA ALA A 494 -38.80 16.03 0.54
C ALA A 494 -40.09 15.92 -0.32
N GLY A 495 -40.15 14.97 -1.27
CA GLY A 495 -41.30 14.74 -2.15
C GLY A 495 -41.40 15.69 -3.36
N LYS A 496 -40.39 16.52 -3.63
CA LYS A 496 -40.37 17.44 -4.78
C LYS A 496 -39.98 16.69 -6.06
N SER A 497 -40.73 16.86 -7.14
CA SER A 497 -40.35 16.30 -8.45
C SER A 497 -38.99 16.84 -8.92
N LEU A 498 -38.07 15.93 -9.24
CA LEU A 498 -36.74 16.22 -9.78
C LEU A 498 -36.69 16.10 -11.31
N GLY A 499 -37.65 15.39 -11.91
CA GLY A 499 -37.79 15.26 -13.36
C GLY A 499 -38.34 13.90 -13.80
N GLU A 500 -38.51 13.74 -15.12
CA GLU A 500 -38.86 12.48 -15.79
C GLU A 500 -37.85 12.23 -16.92
N PHE A 501 -37.36 11.00 -17.02
CA PHE A 501 -36.40 10.60 -18.06
C PHE A 501 -36.68 9.20 -18.62
N GLY A 502 -35.96 8.82 -19.69
CA GLY A 502 -36.22 7.60 -20.45
C GLY A 502 -37.05 7.82 -21.71
N LYS A 503 -37.64 9.01 -21.89
CA LYS A 503 -38.28 9.48 -23.13
C LYS A 503 -37.39 10.48 -23.87
N THR A 504 -37.48 10.51 -25.20
CA THR A 504 -36.84 11.51 -26.06
C THR A 504 -37.88 12.21 -26.92
N LYS A 505 -37.50 13.29 -27.61
CA LYS A 505 -38.40 14.00 -28.54
C LYS A 505 -38.89 13.10 -29.69
N ASP A 506 -38.04 12.14 -30.10
CA ASP A 506 -38.27 11.28 -31.26
C ASP A 506 -38.70 9.84 -30.89
N GLY A 507 -38.93 9.55 -29.61
CA GLY A 507 -39.32 8.21 -29.15
C GLY A 507 -39.08 7.96 -27.67
N SER A 508 -38.78 6.70 -27.34
CA SER A 508 -38.48 6.27 -25.97
C SER A 508 -37.16 5.52 -25.94
N LEU A 509 -36.28 5.89 -25.01
CA LEU A 509 -35.06 5.13 -24.73
C LEU A 509 -35.38 3.85 -23.97
N LEU A 510 -36.53 3.75 -23.30
CA LEU A 510 -37.00 2.51 -22.67
C LEU A 510 -38.02 1.82 -23.58
N SER A 511 -37.97 0.51 -23.70
CA SER A 511 -38.78 -0.28 -24.63
C SER A 511 -39.80 -1.17 -23.91
N SER A 512 -39.32 -1.95 -22.95
CA SER A 512 -40.02 -2.90 -22.08
C SER A 512 -39.40 -2.88 -20.66
N PRO A 513 -39.48 -1.75 -19.93
CA PRO A 513 -38.90 -1.63 -18.59
C PRO A 513 -39.56 -2.57 -17.58
N VAL A 514 -38.73 -3.25 -16.77
CA VAL A 514 -39.13 -4.30 -15.84
C VAL A 514 -38.82 -3.92 -14.38
N SER A 515 -37.59 -3.51 -14.10
CA SER A 515 -37.10 -3.26 -12.74
C SER A 515 -36.04 -2.16 -12.76
N LEU A 516 -35.77 -1.50 -11.62
CA LEU A 516 -34.67 -0.54 -11.50
C LEU A 516 -33.97 -0.61 -10.14
N ILE A 517 -32.73 -0.12 -10.09
CA ILE A 517 -32.01 0.25 -8.87
C ILE A 517 -31.37 1.63 -9.05
N ALA A 518 -31.13 2.34 -7.94
CA ALA A 518 -30.38 3.59 -7.92
C ALA A 518 -29.25 3.48 -6.88
N ALA A 519 -28.01 3.51 -7.34
CA ALA A 519 -26.82 3.38 -6.48
C ALA A 519 -25.59 3.94 -7.18
N ASN A 520 -24.59 4.39 -6.41
CA ASN A 520 -23.31 4.88 -6.93
C ASN A 520 -23.43 6.00 -7.97
N ASP A 521 -24.34 6.95 -7.75
CA ASP A 521 -24.64 8.04 -8.69
C ASP A 521 -25.14 7.56 -10.07
N GLU A 522 -25.74 6.37 -10.15
CA GLU A 522 -26.34 5.83 -11.37
C GLU A 522 -27.73 5.23 -11.10
N VAL A 523 -28.60 5.32 -12.10
CA VAL A 523 -29.91 4.65 -12.13
C VAL A 523 -29.87 3.58 -13.20
N LEU A 524 -29.90 2.31 -12.79
CA LEU A 524 -29.86 1.15 -13.67
C LEU A 524 -31.29 0.64 -13.87
N VAL A 525 -31.75 0.65 -15.10
CA VAL A 525 -33.09 0.19 -15.50
C VAL A 525 -32.95 -1.08 -16.31
N LEU A 526 -33.51 -2.19 -15.81
CA LEU A 526 -33.68 -3.42 -16.58
C LEU A 526 -34.83 -3.22 -17.58
N ASP A 527 -34.50 -3.18 -18.86
CA ASP A 527 -35.36 -2.89 -20.01
C ASP A 527 -35.36 -4.07 -21.00
N GLY A 528 -36.26 -5.02 -20.80
CA GLY A 528 -36.25 -6.30 -21.51
C GLY A 528 -34.97 -7.08 -21.19
N ASN A 529 -34.23 -7.49 -22.22
CA ASN A 529 -32.97 -8.24 -22.05
C ASN A 529 -31.72 -7.34 -22.05
N GLN A 530 -31.86 -6.07 -21.64
CA GLN A 530 -30.76 -5.13 -21.49
C GLN A 530 -30.93 -4.31 -20.22
N VAL A 531 -29.83 -3.86 -19.65
CA VAL A 531 -29.81 -2.83 -18.61
C VAL A 531 -29.40 -1.51 -19.24
N LYS A 532 -30.19 -0.46 -19.01
CA LYS A 532 -29.94 0.91 -19.44
C LYS A 532 -29.57 1.74 -18.22
N VAL A 533 -28.43 2.41 -18.30
CA VAL A 533 -27.85 3.16 -17.19
C VAL A 533 -27.99 4.65 -17.46
N PHE A 534 -28.53 5.37 -16.49
CA PHE A 534 -28.73 6.80 -16.53
C PHE A 534 -28.01 7.48 -15.37
N SER A 535 -27.65 8.76 -15.55
CA SER A 535 -27.24 9.60 -14.42
C SER A 535 -28.45 9.90 -13.52
N PRO A 536 -28.25 10.41 -12.29
CA PRO A 536 -29.36 10.78 -11.40
C PRO A 536 -30.23 11.90 -11.97
N LYS A 537 -29.67 12.67 -12.92
CA LYS A 537 -30.35 13.72 -13.70
C LYS A 537 -31.06 13.18 -14.95
N GLY A 538 -30.98 11.88 -15.23
CA GLY A 538 -31.67 11.23 -16.34
C GLY A 538 -30.94 11.22 -17.68
N GLN A 539 -29.65 11.59 -17.72
CA GLN A 539 -28.84 11.47 -18.94
C GLN A 539 -28.52 10.00 -19.20
N PHE A 540 -28.78 9.50 -20.41
CA PHE A 540 -28.36 8.15 -20.80
C PHE A 540 -26.83 8.05 -20.86
N LEU A 541 -26.26 7.09 -20.12
CA LEU A 541 -24.82 6.90 -20.00
C LEU A 541 -24.35 5.71 -20.85
N ARG A 542 -24.99 4.56 -20.68
CA ARG A 542 -24.63 3.31 -21.38
C ARG A 542 -25.75 2.27 -21.29
N SER A 543 -25.58 1.20 -22.05
CA SER A 543 -26.34 -0.05 -21.90
C SER A 543 -25.38 -1.23 -21.73
N PHE A 544 -25.92 -2.36 -21.26
CA PHE A 544 -25.27 -3.66 -21.34
C PHE A 544 -26.30 -4.78 -21.30
N GLY A 545 -25.86 -5.98 -21.64
CA GLY A 545 -26.69 -7.16 -21.78
C GLY A 545 -27.30 -7.28 -23.18
N ALA A 546 -27.70 -8.50 -23.51
CA ALA A 546 -28.43 -8.82 -24.73
C ALA A 546 -29.26 -10.08 -24.50
N LYS A 547 -30.22 -10.35 -25.39
CA LYS A 547 -30.96 -11.62 -25.33
C LYS A 547 -30.01 -12.80 -25.60
N GLY A 548 -30.04 -13.82 -24.76
CA GLY A 548 -29.21 -15.02 -24.92
C GLY A 548 -29.03 -15.84 -23.65
N THR A 549 -28.13 -16.82 -23.71
CA THR A 549 -27.81 -17.76 -22.62
C THR A 549 -26.35 -17.65 -22.14
N GLY A 550 -25.52 -16.91 -22.90
CA GLY A 550 -24.12 -16.65 -22.59
C GLY A 550 -23.91 -15.75 -21.38
N MET A 551 -22.65 -15.43 -21.06
CA MET A 551 -22.30 -14.58 -19.93
C MET A 551 -22.86 -13.16 -20.09
N GLY A 552 -23.60 -12.67 -19.08
CA GLY A 552 -24.23 -11.36 -19.13
C GLY A 552 -25.32 -11.21 -20.19
N ALA A 553 -25.81 -12.32 -20.75
CA ALA A 553 -26.94 -12.36 -21.66
C ALA A 553 -28.16 -12.90 -20.92
N PHE A 554 -29.33 -12.33 -21.18
CA PHE A 554 -30.54 -12.58 -20.41
C PHE A 554 -31.62 -13.24 -21.26
N ASP A 555 -32.47 -14.06 -20.63
CA ASP A 555 -33.70 -14.57 -21.23
C ASP A 555 -34.86 -14.48 -20.22
N ASP A 556 -35.72 -13.48 -20.41
CA ASP A 556 -36.80 -13.13 -19.48
C ASP A 556 -36.31 -12.70 -18.08
N PRO A 557 -35.41 -11.70 -17.97
CA PRO A 557 -34.97 -11.23 -16.67
C PRO A 557 -36.08 -10.45 -15.96
N VAL A 558 -36.26 -10.72 -14.66
CA VAL A 558 -37.43 -10.25 -13.88
C VAL A 558 -37.08 -9.14 -12.90
N ALA A 559 -35.86 -9.11 -12.37
CA ALA A 559 -35.48 -8.16 -11.34
C ALA A 559 -33.99 -7.82 -11.40
N ILE A 560 -33.67 -6.59 -11.00
CA ILE A 560 -32.32 -6.14 -10.69
C ILE A 560 -32.30 -5.65 -9.25
N ALA A 561 -31.31 -6.09 -8.46
CA ALA A 561 -31.18 -5.76 -7.05
C ALA A 561 -29.74 -5.33 -6.73
N TYR A 562 -29.60 -4.30 -5.88
CA TYR A 562 -28.29 -3.88 -5.39
C TYR A 562 -27.67 -4.96 -4.51
N GLY A 563 -26.35 -5.16 -4.58
CA GLY A 563 -25.63 -6.21 -3.85
C GLY A 563 -24.48 -5.69 -2.98
N GLY A 564 -24.42 -4.38 -2.73
CA GLY A 564 -23.37 -3.73 -1.93
C GLY A 564 -22.16 -3.26 -2.76
N GLY A 565 -21.52 -2.16 -2.35
CA GLY A 565 -20.42 -1.53 -3.09
C GLY A 565 -20.83 -1.19 -4.53
N THR A 566 -20.13 -1.75 -5.51
CA THR A 566 -20.46 -1.65 -6.95
C THR A 566 -21.21 -2.87 -7.49
N ASN A 567 -21.58 -3.82 -6.63
CA ASN A 567 -22.20 -5.07 -7.03
C ASN A 567 -23.71 -4.96 -7.16
N PHE A 568 -24.28 -5.75 -8.07
CA PHE A 568 -25.72 -5.93 -8.22
C PHE A 568 -26.00 -7.32 -8.80
N ALA A 569 -27.23 -7.80 -8.64
CA ALA A 569 -27.68 -9.08 -9.13
C ALA A 569 -28.89 -8.92 -10.05
N ILE A 570 -28.99 -9.77 -11.06
CA ILE A 570 -30.13 -9.84 -11.97
C ILE A 570 -30.72 -11.24 -11.91
N SER A 571 -32.02 -11.34 -11.67
CA SER A 571 -32.73 -12.60 -11.77
C SER A 571 -33.12 -12.87 -13.20
N ASP A 572 -32.64 -13.98 -13.75
CA ASP A 572 -32.81 -14.39 -15.13
C ASP A 572 -33.56 -15.74 -15.16
N ILE A 573 -34.90 -15.66 -15.13
CA ILE A 573 -35.73 -16.83 -14.84
C ILE A 573 -35.79 -17.80 -16.03
N GLY A 574 -35.69 -17.32 -17.27
CA GLY A 574 -35.66 -18.17 -18.46
C GLY A 574 -34.39 -19.01 -18.52
N ASN A 575 -33.25 -18.43 -18.14
CA ASN A 575 -31.98 -19.14 -17.98
C ASN A 575 -31.83 -19.85 -16.62
N LYS A 576 -32.83 -19.76 -15.72
CA LYS A 576 -32.87 -20.41 -14.40
C LYS A 576 -31.67 -20.07 -13.52
N ARG A 577 -31.28 -18.80 -13.51
CA ARG A 577 -30.12 -18.32 -12.73
C ARG A 577 -30.34 -16.93 -12.16
N VAL A 578 -29.53 -16.60 -11.17
CA VAL A 578 -29.24 -15.22 -10.77
C VAL A 578 -27.82 -14.90 -11.21
N GLU A 579 -27.64 -13.85 -11.99
CA GLU A 579 -26.31 -13.37 -12.41
C GLU A 579 -25.87 -12.22 -11.51
N VAL A 580 -24.65 -12.32 -10.98
CA VAL A 580 -24.06 -11.26 -10.15
C VAL A 580 -23.03 -10.49 -10.96
N PHE A 581 -23.06 -9.17 -10.87
CA PHE A 581 -22.20 -8.25 -11.60
C PHE A 581 -21.56 -7.24 -10.65
N SER A 582 -20.48 -6.61 -11.11
CA SER A 582 -19.94 -5.38 -10.55
C SER A 582 -19.84 -4.33 -11.64
N THR A 583 -20.25 -3.10 -11.34
CA THR A 583 -19.91 -1.95 -12.19
C THR A 583 -18.43 -1.60 -12.00
N LEU A 584 -17.72 -1.41 -13.10
CA LEU A 584 -16.36 -0.87 -13.11
C LEU A 584 -16.44 0.63 -13.41
N LEU A 585 -16.68 1.42 -12.36
CA LEU A 585 -16.81 2.87 -12.45
C LEU A 585 -15.47 3.53 -12.77
N LYS A 586 -15.54 4.66 -13.47
CA LYS A 586 -14.39 5.49 -13.84
C LYS A 586 -14.57 6.87 -13.22
N PRO A 587 -13.64 7.34 -12.37
CA PRO A 587 -13.76 8.65 -11.75
C PRO A 587 -13.75 9.76 -12.80
N GLU A 588 -14.60 10.75 -12.60
CA GLU A 588 -14.47 12.03 -13.28
C GLU A 588 -13.24 12.78 -12.75
N ALA A 589 -12.81 13.79 -13.49
CA ALA A 589 -11.70 14.64 -13.08
C ALA A 589 -12.03 15.33 -11.75
N PRO A 590 -11.13 15.29 -10.74
CA PRO A 590 -11.29 16.09 -9.53
C PRO A 590 -11.45 17.58 -9.87
N GLU A 591 -12.52 18.20 -9.37
CA GLU A 591 -12.83 19.59 -9.63
C GLU A 591 -12.22 20.53 -8.58
N GLN A 592 -12.11 21.82 -8.93
CA GLN A 592 -11.66 22.88 -8.04
C GLN A 592 -10.30 22.61 -7.39
N LEU A 593 -9.40 21.95 -8.12
CA LEU A 593 -8.02 21.84 -7.69
C LEU A 593 -7.44 23.26 -7.54
N ALA A 594 -6.80 23.51 -6.41
CA ALA A 594 -6.11 24.74 -6.10
C ALA A 594 -4.73 24.40 -5.52
N ALA A 595 -3.73 25.20 -5.89
CA ALA A 595 -2.39 25.11 -5.35
C ALA A 595 -2.06 26.40 -4.61
N GLN A 596 -1.58 26.29 -3.38
CA GLN A 596 -1.13 27.42 -2.58
C GLN A 596 0.36 27.27 -2.30
N GLY A 597 1.15 28.23 -2.76
CA GLY A 597 2.54 28.38 -2.39
C GLY A 597 2.70 28.63 -0.89
N LYS A 598 3.58 27.87 -0.25
CA LYS A 598 4.04 28.01 1.13
C LYS A 598 5.55 28.05 1.14
N VAL A 599 6.16 28.21 2.31
CA VAL A 599 7.63 28.25 2.42
C VAL A 599 8.18 26.89 1.95
N HIS A 600 8.86 26.88 0.80
CA HIS A 600 9.43 25.67 0.19
C HIS A 600 8.48 24.47 0.07
N SER A 601 7.18 24.73 -0.05
CA SER A 601 6.17 23.71 -0.31
C SER A 601 5.00 24.29 -1.10
N VAL A 602 4.19 23.40 -1.68
CA VAL A 602 2.90 23.74 -2.28
C VAL A 602 1.84 22.86 -1.63
N GLU A 603 0.83 23.49 -1.04
CA GLU A 603 -0.37 22.80 -0.56
C GLU A 603 -1.41 22.72 -1.66
N LEU A 604 -1.89 21.51 -1.93
CA LEU A 604 -2.94 21.19 -2.89
C LEU A 604 -4.24 20.86 -2.16
N ARG A 605 -5.35 21.41 -2.64
CA ARG A 605 -6.70 21.08 -2.19
C ARG A 605 -7.65 21.02 -3.37
N TRP A 606 -8.62 20.13 -3.33
CA TRP A 606 -9.67 20.01 -4.36
C TRP A 606 -11.03 19.73 -3.72
N ALA A 607 -12.10 19.79 -4.53
CA ALA A 607 -13.44 19.48 -4.05
C ALA A 607 -13.52 18.02 -3.56
N GLN A 608 -14.08 17.82 -2.37
CA GLN A 608 -14.36 16.48 -1.86
C GLN A 608 -15.45 15.82 -2.72
N THR A 609 -15.13 14.70 -3.35
CA THR A 609 -16.11 13.95 -4.15
C THR A 609 -16.97 13.09 -3.23
N SER A 610 -18.30 13.12 -3.41
CA SER A 610 -19.24 12.25 -2.68
C SER A 610 -19.25 10.80 -3.17
N SER A 611 -18.48 10.48 -4.21
CA SER A 611 -18.47 9.19 -4.88
C SER A 611 -17.83 8.10 -4.00
N PRO A 612 -18.61 7.12 -3.47
CA PRO A 612 -18.12 6.14 -2.50
C PRO A 612 -17.14 5.11 -3.10
N TYR A 613 -16.97 5.11 -4.43
CA TYR A 613 -16.13 4.17 -5.17
C TYR A 613 -14.69 4.67 -5.42
N ILE A 614 -14.38 5.93 -5.08
CA ILE A 614 -13.01 6.46 -5.12
C ILE A 614 -12.29 6.01 -3.85
N LYS A 615 -11.18 5.29 -4.02
CA LYS A 615 -10.35 4.78 -2.92
C LYS A 615 -9.31 5.81 -2.48
N GLN A 616 -8.67 6.47 -3.44
CA GLN A 616 -7.62 7.45 -3.23
C GLN A 616 -7.43 8.33 -4.47
N TYR A 617 -6.60 9.35 -4.36
CA TYR A 617 -6.16 10.21 -5.45
C TYR A 617 -4.66 10.02 -5.69
N ARG A 618 -4.25 10.10 -6.96
CA ARG A 618 -2.84 10.21 -7.37
C ARG A 618 -2.52 11.66 -7.68
N ILE A 619 -1.38 12.13 -7.20
CA ILE A 619 -0.92 13.51 -7.38
C ILE A 619 0.27 13.48 -8.33
N TYR A 620 0.20 14.33 -9.34
CA TYR A 620 1.22 14.46 -10.36
C TYR A 620 1.80 15.86 -10.37
N ARG A 621 3.12 15.95 -10.63
CA ARG A 621 3.86 17.20 -10.77
C ARG A 621 4.63 17.25 -12.08
N SER A 622 4.70 18.44 -12.67
CA SER A 622 5.54 18.78 -13.81
C SER A 622 6.28 20.10 -13.55
N GLY A 623 7.45 20.27 -14.15
CA GLY A 623 8.19 21.54 -14.17
C GLY A 623 7.66 22.54 -15.22
N SER A 624 6.72 22.14 -16.06
CA SER A 624 6.05 23.03 -17.02
C SER A 624 4.60 22.61 -17.26
N GLU A 625 3.75 23.56 -17.67
CA GLU A 625 2.32 23.35 -17.88
C GLU A 625 2.00 22.22 -18.87
N ASN A 626 2.81 22.10 -19.91
CA ASN A 626 2.69 21.09 -20.97
C ASN A 626 3.80 20.03 -20.92
N GLY A 627 4.51 19.93 -19.80
CA GLY A 627 5.59 18.98 -19.59
C GLY A 627 5.12 17.58 -19.20
N SER A 628 6.08 16.66 -19.07
CA SER A 628 5.81 15.31 -18.57
C SER A 628 5.50 15.34 -17.07
N PHE A 629 4.28 14.92 -16.73
CA PHE A 629 3.83 14.80 -15.35
C PHE A 629 4.32 13.49 -14.74
N MET A 630 4.94 13.58 -13.56
CA MET A 630 5.37 12.41 -12.77
C MET A 630 4.53 12.30 -11.51
N GLN A 631 4.17 11.07 -11.13
CA GLN A 631 3.46 10.83 -9.87
C GLN A 631 4.39 11.13 -8.70
N ILE A 632 3.98 12.02 -7.80
CA ILE A 632 4.76 12.41 -6.60
C ILE A 632 4.16 11.87 -5.30
N GLY A 633 2.92 11.39 -5.33
CA GLY A 633 2.27 10.83 -4.15
C GLY A 633 0.84 10.39 -4.39
N THR A 634 0.22 9.92 -3.32
CA THR A 634 -1.20 9.58 -3.25
C THR A 634 -1.83 10.20 -2.01
N SER A 635 -3.13 10.48 -2.06
CA SER A 635 -3.89 10.94 -0.90
C SER A 635 -5.23 10.22 -0.80
N SER A 636 -5.64 9.80 0.41
CA SER A 636 -6.97 9.23 0.67
C SER A 636 -8.04 10.30 0.94
N ASN A 637 -7.64 11.57 1.03
CA ASN A 637 -8.53 12.72 1.24
C ASN A 637 -8.31 13.77 0.14
N ASN A 638 -9.04 14.89 0.21
CA ASN A 638 -9.03 15.92 -0.82
C ASN A 638 -7.92 16.98 -0.68
N GLN A 639 -6.79 16.61 -0.06
CA GLN A 639 -5.63 17.49 0.15
C GLN A 639 -4.30 16.74 0.03
N PHE A 640 -3.24 17.45 -0.32
CA PHE A 640 -1.87 16.94 -0.40
C PHE A 640 -0.87 18.08 -0.22
N ALA A 641 0.28 17.84 0.40
CA ALA A 641 1.36 18.82 0.54
C ALA A 641 2.63 18.32 -0.16
N ASP A 642 3.08 19.03 -1.18
CA ASP A 642 4.34 18.79 -1.86
C ASP A 642 5.43 19.61 -1.19
N GLN A 643 6.40 18.96 -0.53
CA GLN A 643 7.39 19.58 0.35
C GLN A 643 8.79 19.58 -0.28
N ASP A 644 9.70 20.33 0.33
CA ASP A 644 11.11 20.41 -0.04
C ASP A 644 11.32 20.88 -1.50
N LEU A 645 10.54 21.90 -1.89
CA LEU A 645 10.58 22.50 -3.22
C LEU A 645 11.53 23.70 -3.26
N ASP A 646 12.09 23.97 -4.45
CA ASP A 646 12.87 25.17 -4.68
C ASP A 646 11.94 26.40 -4.66
N ALA A 647 12.30 27.41 -3.86
CA ALA A 647 11.55 28.65 -3.79
C ALA A 647 11.63 29.44 -5.10
N ASP A 648 10.58 30.20 -5.40
CA ASP A 648 10.42 31.00 -6.63
C ASP A 648 10.35 30.18 -7.93
N VAL A 649 10.23 28.85 -7.84
CA VAL A 649 10.05 27.96 -9.01
C VAL A 649 8.57 27.65 -9.23
N HIS A 650 8.11 27.72 -10.48
CA HIS A 650 6.75 27.33 -10.84
C HIS A 650 6.64 25.81 -10.97
N TYR A 651 5.82 25.19 -10.12
CA TYR A 651 5.45 23.79 -10.23
C TYR A 651 4.01 23.64 -10.68
N PHE A 652 3.76 22.69 -11.58
CA PHE A 652 2.44 22.43 -12.18
C PHE A 652 1.90 21.10 -11.67
N TYR A 653 0.62 21.05 -11.32
CA TYR A 653 0.00 19.91 -10.67
C TYR A 653 -1.26 19.44 -11.36
N ARG A 654 -1.48 18.12 -11.31
CA ARG A 654 -2.75 17.46 -11.64
C ARG A 654 -3.07 16.40 -10.59
N VAL A 655 -4.36 16.12 -10.42
CA VAL A 655 -4.83 15.09 -9.50
C VAL A 655 -5.79 14.16 -10.25
N GLY A 656 -5.62 12.85 -10.09
CA GLY A 656 -6.49 11.82 -10.67
C GLY A 656 -7.13 10.96 -9.58
N GLY A 657 -8.44 10.70 -9.67
CA GLY A 657 -9.13 9.79 -8.76
C GLY A 657 -8.88 8.32 -9.15
N VAL A 658 -8.66 7.45 -8.17
CA VAL A 658 -8.43 6.01 -8.37
C VAL A 658 -9.46 5.20 -7.61
N THR A 659 -10.09 4.23 -8.29
CA THR A 659 -11.11 3.35 -7.68
C THR A 659 -10.50 2.18 -6.90
N TYR A 660 -11.35 1.46 -6.17
CA TYR A 660 -10.96 0.20 -5.51
C TYR A 660 -10.43 -0.88 -6.46
N PHE A 661 -10.80 -0.82 -7.75
CA PHE A 661 -10.28 -1.72 -8.79
C PHE A 661 -8.95 -1.24 -9.40
N GLY A 662 -8.40 -0.13 -8.90
CA GLY A 662 -7.14 0.44 -9.40
C GLY A 662 -7.28 1.22 -10.70
N PHE A 663 -8.51 1.43 -11.19
CA PHE A 663 -8.75 2.28 -12.36
C PHE A 663 -8.62 3.74 -11.98
N GLU A 664 -7.72 4.43 -12.64
CA GLU A 664 -7.61 5.89 -12.58
C GLU A 664 -8.57 6.54 -13.58
N GLY A 665 -9.19 7.62 -13.16
CA GLY A 665 -10.07 8.46 -13.98
C GLY A 665 -9.33 9.58 -14.68
N ALA A 666 -10.09 10.51 -15.28
CA ALA A 666 -9.50 11.73 -15.82
C ALA A 666 -8.74 12.49 -14.73
N THR A 667 -7.63 13.12 -15.12
CA THR A 667 -6.92 14.04 -14.24
C THR A 667 -7.55 15.43 -14.29
N SER A 668 -7.45 16.16 -13.19
CA SER A 668 -7.91 17.55 -13.08
C SER A 668 -7.25 18.46 -14.12
N SER A 669 -7.81 19.65 -14.32
CA SER A 669 -7.10 20.74 -14.98
C SER A 669 -5.77 21.03 -14.28
N VAL A 670 -4.78 21.49 -15.05
CA VAL A 670 -3.48 21.90 -14.50
C VAL A 670 -3.69 23.14 -13.62
N VAL A 671 -3.07 23.12 -12.43
CA VAL A 671 -2.85 24.33 -11.64
C VAL A 671 -1.37 24.50 -11.37
N SER A 672 -0.95 25.70 -10.97
CA SER A 672 0.43 25.94 -10.56
C SER A 672 0.52 26.54 -9.17
N GLY A 673 1.59 26.20 -8.47
CA GLY A 673 1.97 26.78 -7.19
C GLY A 673 3.43 27.22 -7.25
N VAL A 674 3.73 28.36 -6.63
CA VAL A 674 5.09 28.89 -6.49
C VAL A 674 5.46 28.87 -5.02
N PRO A 675 6.37 27.98 -4.58
CA PRO A 675 6.87 28.01 -3.21
C PRO A 675 7.56 29.34 -2.93
N THR A 676 7.40 29.82 -1.71
CA THR A 676 7.99 31.08 -1.25
C THR A 676 9.29 30.82 -0.49
N LYS A 677 10.18 31.81 -0.51
CA LYS A 677 11.37 31.82 0.33
C LYS A 677 11.01 31.94 1.80
N PHE A 678 11.85 31.38 2.66
CA PHE A 678 11.77 31.63 4.08
C PHE A 678 12.28 33.06 4.36
N VAL A 679 11.43 33.90 4.94
CA VAL A 679 11.84 35.23 5.41
C VAL A 679 12.19 35.12 6.90
N PRO A 680 13.47 35.24 7.28
CA PRO A 680 13.84 35.14 8.69
C PRO A 680 13.22 36.27 9.52
N PRO A 681 12.75 36.00 10.75
CA PRO A 681 12.28 37.05 11.63
C PRO A 681 13.44 37.97 12.07
N VAL A 682 13.12 39.25 12.32
CA VAL A 682 14.05 40.19 12.96
C VAL A 682 14.33 39.72 14.40
N LEU A 683 15.60 39.75 14.82
CA LEU A 683 16.00 39.30 16.16
C LEU A 683 15.36 40.19 17.24
N ALA A 684 14.66 39.59 18.19
CA ALA A 684 13.90 40.32 19.21
C ALA A 684 14.79 41.06 20.23
N SER A 685 15.95 40.48 20.63
CA SER A 685 16.96 41.15 21.47
C SER A 685 18.33 40.44 21.39
N VAL A 686 19.41 41.21 21.53
CA VAL A 686 20.81 40.71 21.58
C VAL A 686 21.40 41.04 22.95
N GLN A 687 21.80 40.03 23.72
CA GLN A 687 22.45 40.15 25.02
C GLN A 687 23.96 40.30 24.87
N VAL A 688 24.58 41.04 25.80
CA VAL A 688 26.01 41.38 25.76
C VAL A 688 26.69 41.00 27.08
N GLN A 689 27.82 40.30 26.99
CA GLN A 689 28.71 39.99 28.12
C GLN A 689 30.13 40.45 27.78
N THR A 690 30.88 40.99 28.74
CA THR A 690 32.22 41.52 28.51
C THR A 690 33.24 41.05 29.54
N THR A 691 34.50 40.94 29.13
CA THR A 691 35.68 40.75 30.00
C THR A 691 36.67 41.88 29.72
N PRO A 692 37.87 41.94 30.34
CA PRO A 692 38.86 42.96 30.02
C PRO A 692 39.33 42.95 28.55
N TRP A 693 39.15 41.88 27.79
CA TRP A 693 39.64 41.81 26.40
C TRP A 693 38.67 41.14 25.42
N GLN A 694 37.42 40.96 25.81
CA GLN A 694 36.43 40.23 25.02
C GLN A 694 35.04 40.83 25.16
N VAL A 695 34.29 40.80 24.05
CA VAL A 695 32.83 41.01 24.01
C VAL A 695 32.19 39.75 23.43
N LYS A 696 31.21 39.19 24.15
CA LYS A 696 30.36 38.09 23.70
C LYS A 696 28.93 38.60 23.51
N LEU A 697 28.41 38.42 22.29
CA LEU A 697 27.04 38.74 21.91
C LEU A 697 26.23 37.43 21.83
N ASN A 698 25.04 37.37 22.41
CA ASN A 698 24.15 36.21 22.36
C ASN A 698 22.72 36.62 22.00
N TRP A 699 21.97 35.80 21.29
CA TRP A 699 20.56 36.04 20.96
C TRP A 699 19.75 34.73 20.97
N ALA A 700 18.43 34.82 20.79
CA ALA A 700 17.59 33.63 20.63
C ALA A 700 17.81 33.02 19.24
N ALA A 701 17.90 31.69 19.16
CA ALA A 701 18.05 31.01 17.88
C ALA A 701 16.79 31.15 17.02
N VAL A 702 16.97 31.32 15.71
CA VAL A 702 15.91 31.23 14.71
C VAL A 702 15.68 29.75 14.40
N ASP A 703 14.54 29.23 14.87
CA ASP A 703 14.13 27.85 14.69
C ASP A 703 13.44 27.66 13.33
N SER A 704 14.24 27.38 12.31
CA SER A 704 13.77 27.08 10.96
C SER A 704 14.81 26.25 10.22
N LYS A 705 14.38 25.20 9.51
CA LYS A 705 15.28 24.40 8.64
C LYS A 705 15.86 25.21 7.46
N TYR A 706 15.29 26.39 7.21
CA TYR A 706 15.76 27.33 6.19
C TYR A 706 16.63 28.43 6.80
N PHE A 707 17.10 28.27 8.04
CA PHE A 707 18.14 29.14 8.62
C PHE A 707 19.49 28.88 7.91
N GLY A 708 20.15 29.95 7.51
CA GLY A 708 21.48 29.90 6.90
C GLY A 708 22.58 30.27 7.89
N ALA A 709 22.56 31.51 8.38
CA ALA A 709 23.56 32.03 9.30
C ALA A 709 23.09 33.31 9.99
N TYR A 710 23.77 33.74 11.06
CA TYR A 710 23.71 35.11 11.55
C TYR A 710 24.90 35.89 11.01
N ARG A 711 24.69 37.15 10.64
CA ARG A 711 25.74 38.05 10.18
C ARG A 711 25.94 39.19 11.15
N ILE A 712 27.19 39.46 11.47
CA ILE A 712 27.62 40.52 12.37
C ILE A 712 28.35 41.58 11.57
N TYR A 713 27.97 42.84 11.80
CA TYR A 713 28.53 44.00 11.14
C TYR A 713 29.03 45.02 12.15
N GLN A 714 29.99 45.82 11.69
CA GLN A 714 30.32 47.12 12.28
C GLN A 714 30.00 48.22 11.26
N LYS A 715 29.55 49.37 11.74
CA LYS A 715 29.18 50.51 10.91
C LYS A 715 30.28 51.56 10.95
N ASN A 716 30.81 51.93 9.78
CA ASN A 716 31.77 53.01 9.60
C ASN A 716 31.13 54.08 8.69
N GLY A 717 30.71 55.21 9.25
CA GLY A 717 29.91 56.20 8.51
C GLY A 717 28.53 55.66 8.16
N GLU A 718 28.15 55.64 6.87
CA GLU A 718 26.87 55.07 6.41
C GLU A 718 26.97 53.58 6.01
N THR A 719 28.17 53.01 5.94
CA THR A 719 28.41 51.68 5.38
C THR A 719 28.54 50.61 6.47
N TYR A 720 27.88 49.47 6.28
CA TYR A 720 28.04 48.28 7.12
C TYR A 720 29.15 47.38 6.58
N THR A 721 30.16 47.11 7.40
CA THR A 721 31.23 46.14 7.09
C THR A 721 30.96 44.85 7.85
N ARG A 722 30.87 43.72 7.14
CA ARG A 722 30.69 42.39 7.76
C ARG A 722 31.97 42.00 8.48
N ILE A 723 31.87 41.69 9.77
CA ILE A 723 33.00 41.30 10.61
C ILE A 723 32.92 39.84 11.11
N GLY A 724 31.77 39.19 10.93
CA GLY A 724 31.56 37.80 11.31
C GLY A 724 30.31 37.21 10.68
N GLU A 725 30.32 35.90 10.48
CA GLU A 725 29.17 35.09 10.10
C GLU A 725 29.23 33.81 10.93
N VAL A 726 28.17 33.52 11.68
CA VAL A 726 28.13 32.45 12.67
C VAL A 726 26.85 31.65 12.53
N SER A 727 26.91 30.34 12.71
CA SER A 727 25.74 29.46 12.68
C SER A 727 25.08 29.32 14.06
N GLN A 728 25.85 29.51 15.14
CA GLN A 728 25.35 29.53 16.51
C GLN A 728 24.80 30.93 16.85
N PRO A 729 23.82 31.05 17.76
CA PRO A 729 23.25 32.34 18.13
C PRO A 729 24.15 33.13 19.09
N GLU A 730 25.46 33.04 18.88
CA GLU A 730 26.49 33.73 19.64
C GLU A 730 27.64 34.19 18.73
N PHE A 731 28.25 35.31 19.10
CA PHE A 731 29.45 35.83 18.44
C PHE A 731 30.41 36.41 19.49
N ILE A 732 31.66 35.98 19.42
CA ILE A 732 32.73 36.43 20.33
C ILE A 732 33.74 37.26 19.55
N LYS A 733 34.08 38.44 20.10
CA LYS A 733 35.17 39.27 19.62
C LYS A 733 36.24 39.42 20.70
N ASP A 734 37.43 38.90 20.42
CA ASP A 734 38.61 38.90 21.29
C ASP A 734 39.63 39.99 20.93
N ALA A 735 40.72 40.04 21.70
CA ALA A 735 41.83 40.99 21.57
C ALA A 735 41.37 42.44 21.64
N LEU A 736 40.35 42.70 22.48
CA LEU A 736 39.82 44.02 22.72
C LEU A 736 40.62 44.70 23.83
N THR A 737 40.66 46.02 23.79
CA THR A 737 41.33 46.80 24.82
C THR A 737 40.44 46.83 26.06
N PRO A 738 40.98 46.64 27.28
CA PRO A 738 40.24 46.90 28.52
C PRO A 738 39.59 48.27 28.55
N GLU A 739 38.45 48.37 29.23
CA GLU A 739 37.71 49.63 29.45
C GLU A 739 37.26 50.37 28.17
N THR A 740 37.06 49.66 27.05
CA THR A 740 36.77 50.25 25.73
C THR A 740 35.37 49.87 25.22
N LYS A 741 34.62 50.85 24.66
CA LYS A 741 33.25 50.67 24.12
C LYS A 741 33.24 50.29 22.63
N TYR A 742 32.38 49.35 22.24
CA TYR A 742 32.20 48.86 20.87
C TYR A 742 30.71 48.78 20.49
N THR A 743 30.36 49.02 19.22
CA THR A 743 28.99 48.89 18.67
C THR A 743 28.97 47.87 17.52
N TYR A 744 27.99 46.97 17.51
CA TYR A 744 27.81 45.90 16.53
C TYR A 744 26.38 45.92 15.97
N TYR A 745 26.16 45.27 14.83
CA TYR A 745 24.83 45.04 14.25
C TYR A 745 24.68 43.58 13.86
N VAL A 746 23.54 42.96 14.18
CA VAL A 746 23.28 41.53 13.95
C VAL A 746 22.03 41.35 13.08
N SER A 747 22.10 40.48 12.06
CA SER A 747 20.96 40.07 11.23
C SER A 747 20.96 38.56 11.03
N THR A 748 19.82 38.01 10.61
CA THR A 748 19.63 36.60 10.28
C THR A 748 19.55 36.44 8.77
N LEU A 749 20.26 35.44 8.23
CA LEU A 749 20.24 35.03 6.83
C LEU A 749 19.56 33.66 6.72
N SER A 750 18.63 33.50 5.80
CA SER A 750 18.09 32.20 5.41
C SER A 750 19.04 31.44 4.48
N SER A 751 18.90 30.12 4.40
CA SER A 751 19.63 29.28 3.45
C SER A 751 19.36 29.63 1.98
N ASP A 752 18.23 30.29 1.70
CA ASP A 752 17.83 30.76 0.36
C ASP A 752 18.29 32.21 0.03
N GLY A 753 19.07 32.83 0.93
CA GLY A 753 19.74 34.11 0.70
C GLY A 753 18.96 35.37 1.11
N THR A 754 17.82 35.21 1.79
CA THR A 754 17.01 36.31 2.34
C THR A 754 17.57 36.75 3.70
N GLU A 755 17.88 38.04 3.86
CA GLU A 755 18.43 38.58 5.11
C GLU A 755 17.39 39.44 5.84
N SER A 756 17.27 39.28 7.16
CA SER A 756 16.42 40.10 8.02
C SER A 756 16.97 41.53 8.16
N GLU A 757 16.18 42.43 8.77
CA GLU A 757 16.69 43.72 9.22
C GLU A 757 17.83 43.55 10.27
N LYS A 758 18.73 44.54 10.31
CA LYS A 758 19.94 44.56 11.18
C LYS A 758 19.64 45.24 12.53
N VAL A 759 19.93 44.56 13.63
CA VAL A 759 19.68 45.01 15.01
C VAL A 759 20.98 45.54 15.64
N PRO A 760 21.04 46.79 16.13
CA PRO A 760 22.24 47.36 16.78
C PRO A 760 22.43 46.87 18.24
N VAL A 761 23.69 46.76 18.68
CA VAL A 761 24.07 46.42 20.07
C VAL A 761 25.38 47.09 20.51
N GLU A 762 25.51 47.49 21.78
CA GLU A 762 26.69 48.16 22.34
C GLU A 762 27.33 47.40 23.52
N ALA A 763 28.66 47.42 23.68
CA ALA A 763 29.41 46.66 24.70
C ALA A 763 30.65 47.41 25.26
N THR A 764 31.09 47.18 26.51
CA THR A 764 32.30 47.79 27.15
C THR A 764 33.10 46.80 28.03
N THR A 765 34.43 46.72 27.90
CA THR A 765 35.36 45.72 28.52
C THR A 765 35.85 46.05 29.97
N GLN A 766 36.32 45.05 30.75
CA GLN A 766 36.61 45.07 32.24
C GLN A 766 38.13 45.17 32.69
N ILE A 767 38.57 44.84 33.95
CA ILE A 767 39.96 45.00 34.56
C ILE A 767 40.60 43.65 35.13
N PHE A 768 41.95 43.48 35.37
CA PHE A 768 42.68 42.17 35.64
C PHE A 768 43.71 42.04 36.86
N ASN A 769 43.89 40.86 37.57
CA ASN A 769 44.91 40.53 38.69
C ASN A 769 45.12 38.97 39.10
N ARG A 770 46.23 38.45 39.76
CA ARG A 770 46.51 36.96 40.11
C ARG A 770 47.20 36.51 41.48
N PRO A 771 47.08 35.22 41.97
CA PRO A 771 47.53 34.67 43.33
C PRO A 771 48.71 33.61 43.44
N PRO A 772 49.19 33.22 44.68
CA PRO A 772 50.45 32.45 44.97
C PRO A 772 50.54 30.91 44.76
N LEU A 773 49.53 30.09 45.12
CA LEU A 773 49.37 28.72 44.60
C LEU A 773 48.13 28.77 43.73
N GLU A 774 48.33 28.68 42.43
CA GLU A 774 47.25 28.84 41.47
C GLU A 774 46.65 27.47 41.16
N ILE A 775 45.36 27.34 41.48
CA ILE A 775 44.53 26.22 41.05
C ILE A 775 43.85 26.65 39.76
N GLU A 776 44.38 26.17 38.64
CA GLU A 776 43.79 26.34 37.32
C GLU A 776 42.93 25.13 36.99
N VAL A 777 41.64 25.35 36.72
CA VAL A 777 40.74 24.28 36.26
C VAL A 777 40.97 24.13 34.75
N VAL A 778 41.80 23.16 34.37
CA VAL A 778 42.16 22.92 32.95
C VAL A 778 40.95 22.40 32.18
N GLN A 779 40.21 21.48 32.79
CA GLN A 779 39.02 20.90 32.21
C GLN A 779 38.13 20.44 33.35
N LEU A 780 36.86 20.85 33.36
CA LEU A 780 35.85 20.31 34.27
C LEU A 780 34.59 20.11 33.45
N ARG A 781 34.18 18.85 33.32
CA ARG A 781 33.07 18.45 32.47
C ARG A 781 31.80 18.46 33.30
N ASP A 782 30.70 18.82 32.65
CA ASP A 782 29.38 18.63 33.23
C ASP A 782 29.10 17.13 33.49
N VAL A 783 28.26 16.89 34.48
CA VAL A 783 27.94 15.55 34.96
C VAL A 783 26.58 15.15 34.43
N PHE A 784 26.52 14.07 33.65
CA PHE A 784 25.27 13.44 33.27
C PHE A 784 24.92 12.37 34.28
N SER A 785 23.83 12.58 35.01
CA SER A 785 23.44 11.72 36.13
C SER A 785 23.21 10.26 35.70
N ASN A 786 22.70 10.00 34.50
CA ASN A 786 22.53 8.63 33.97
C ASN A 786 23.86 7.87 33.77
N SER A 787 24.96 8.59 33.56
CA SER A 787 26.28 8.03 33.24
C SER A 787 27.25 8.10 34.42
N TYR A 788 26.74 8.33 35.64
CA TYR A 788 27.54 8.63 36.84
C TYR A 788 28.71 7.66 37.10
N LYS A 789 28.57 6.38 36.71
CA LYS A 789 29.59 5.33 36.88
C LYS A 789 30.88 5.59 36.08
N ILE A 790 30.82 6.37 35.00
CA ILE A 790 32.00 6.65 34.16
C ILE A 790 33.01 7.56 34.86
N TYR A 791 32.54 8.46 35.74
CA TYR A 791 33.36 9.47 36.39
C TYR A 791 34.25 8.92 37.52
N GLU A 792 34.00 7.69 37.98
CA GLU A 792 34.90 6.95 38.85
C GLU A 792 36.15 6.48 38.08
N ARG A 793 35.94 6.00 36.85
CA ARG A 793 37.01 5.48 35.98
C ARG A 793 37.80 6.61 35.34
N ASP A 794 37.11 7.51 34.64
CA ASP A 794 37.70 8.49 33.72
C ASP A 794 37.95 9.86 34.37
N GLY A 795 37.27 10.13 35.49
CA GLY A 795 37.28 11.43 36.17
C GLY A 795 36.33 12.46 35.54
N ILE A 796 35.96 13.47 36.33
CA ILE A 796 35.10 14.60 35.93
C ILE A 796 35.91 15.75 35.31
N GLY A 797 37.22 15.78 35.53
CA GLY A 797 38.06 16.87 35.06
C GLY A 797 39.53 16.72 35.44
N ARG A 798 40.32 17.73 35.07
CA ARG A 798 41.73 17.90 35.45
C ARG A 798 41.96 19.31 35.96
N ILE A 799 42.76 19.44 37.00
CA ILE A 799 43.30 20.71 37.48
C ILE A 799 44.79 20.76 37.23
N LYS A 800 45.31 21.96 37.04
CA LYS A 800 46.74 22.26 37.03
C LYS A 800 47.05 23.11 38.24
N LEU A 801 47.96 22.62 39.07
CA LEU A 801 48.47 23.34 40.22
C LEU A 801 49.77 24.01 39.80
N THR A 802 49.86 25.33 39.93
CA THR A 802 51.07 26.09 39.62
C THR A 802 51.58 26.78 40.87
N ASN A 803 52.83 26.51 41.21
CA ASN A 803 53.51 27.18 42.30
C ASN A 803 54.04 28.54 41.82
N ASN A 804 53.26 29.60 42.03
CA ASN A 804 53.64 30.98 41.67
C ASN A 804 54.53 31.63 42.75
N THR A 805 55.09 30.85 43.67
CA THR A 805 56.02 31.30 44.70
C THR A 805 57.45 30.89 44.37
N ASN A 806 58.41 31.39 45.13
CA ASN A 806 59.83 31.05 45.01
C ASN A 806 60.28 29.91 45.94
N LYS A 807 59.36 29.20 46.62
CA LYS A 807 59.65 28.08 47.54
C LYS A 807 59.05 26.76 47.05
N SER A 808 59.72 25.63 47.27
CA SER A 808 59.18 24.29 46.94
C SER A 808 58.02 23.93 47.87
N MET A 809 56.93 23.41 47.33
CA MET A 809 55.79 22.91 48.10
C MET A 809 55.90 21.39 48.24
N GLU A 810 55.83 20.86 49.45
CA GLU A 810 55.96 19.42 49.73
C GLU A 810 54.68 18.83 50.32
N ARG A 811 54.44 17.53 50.08
CA ARG A 811 53.30 16.76 50.60
C ARG A 811 51.95 17.40 50.23
N LEU A 812 51.79 17.80 48.97
CA LEU A 812 50.54 18.40 48.51
C LEU A 812 49.43 17.36 48.53
N LYS A 813 48.28 17.77 49.06
CA LYS A 813 47.05 16.99 49.10
C LYS A 813 45.97 17.75 48.34
N VAL A 814 45.42 17.12 47.31
CA VAL A 814 44.24 17.59 46.58
C VAL A 814 43.05 16.78 47.04
N THR A 815 41.98 17.45 47.46
CA THR A 815 40.69 16.83 47.74
C THR A 815 39.62 17.36 46.81
N PHE A 816 38.77 16.47 46.32
CA PHE A 816 37.65 16.80 45.45
C PHE A 816 36.35 16.26 46.01
N GLN A 817 35.33 17.12 46.10
CA GLN A 817 33.99 16.71 46.49
C GLN A 817 32.95 17.50 45.70
N LEU A 818 31.96 16.79 45.17
CA LEU A 818 30.72 17.41 44.73
C LEU A 818 29.72 17.35 45.88
N ARG A 819 29.26 18.51 46.32
CA ARG A 819 28.37 18.64 47.49
C ARG A 819 27.08 17.84 47.27
N ASP A 820 26.60 17.17 48.32
CA ASP A 820 25.37 16.37 48.39
C ASP A 820 25.36 15.05 47.57
N PHE A 821 26.21 14.91 46.55
CA PHE A 821 26.24 13.74 45.65
C PHE A 821 27.38 12.75 45.90
N MET A 822 28.29 13.05 46.84
CA MET A 822 29.39 12.16 47.23
C MET A 822 29.41 11.97 48.74
N ASP A 823 29.45 10.72 49.20
CA ASP A 823 29.49 10.39 50.63
C ASP A 823 30.83 10.79 51.29
N PHE A 824 31.92 10.74 50.52
CA PHE A 824 33.27 11.13 50.96
C PHE A 824 34.03 11.87 49.84
N PRO A 825 34.89 12.86 50.18
CA PRO A 825 35.78 13.48 49.21
C PRO A 825 36.81 12.47 48.68
N THR A 826 37.16 12.56 47.39
CA THR A 826 38.27 11.80 46.82
C THR A 826 39.59 12.54 47.08
N GLU A 827 40.68 11.79 47.26
CA GLU A 827 41.99 12.35 47.62
C GLU A 827 43.08 11.91 46.64
N THR A 828 43.90 12.88 46.18
CA THR A 828 45.11 12.63 45.39
C THR A 828 46.31 13.31 46.06
N LYS A 829 47.44 12.60 46.16
CA LYS A 829 48.67 13.09 46.82
C LYS A 829 49.76 13.33 45.79
N LEU A 830 50.48 14.44 45.93
CA LEU A 830 51.69 14.77 45.17
C LEU A 830 52.84 14.96 46.16
N ASP A 831 53.98 14.31 45.89
CA ASP A 831 55.12 14.33 46.81
C ASP A 831 55.76 15.74 46.92
N LYS A 832 55.93 16.44 45.79
CA LYS A 832 56.51 17.79 45.73
C LYS A 832 56.07 18.58 44.48
N LEU A 833 56.12 19.92 44.54
CA LEU A 833 55.91 20.86 43.44
C LEU A 833 56.90 22.03 43.56
N LEU A 834 57.89 22.10 42.67
CA LEU A 834 58.99 23.08 42.71
C LEU A 834 58.52 24.51 42.36
N PRO A 835 59.29 25.56 42.70
CA PRO A 835 59.00 26.94 42.31
C PRO A 835 58.78 27.08 40.80
N GLY A 836 57.67 27.69 40.38
CA GLY A 836 57.31 27.88 38.97
C GLY A 836 56.89 26.59 38.24
N GLU A 837 56.93 25.43 38.89
CA GLU A 837 56.51 24.15 38.31
C GLU A 837 54.98 24.03 38.36
N SER A 838 54.43 23.33 37.36
CA SER A 838 53.02 22.96 37.32
C SER A 838 52.84 21.45 37.27
N ALA A 839 51.83 20.94 37.98
CA ALA A 839 51.44 19.54 37.93
C ALA A 839 49.94 19.39 37.62
N GLU A 840 49.60 18.44 36.74
CA GLU A 840 48.19 18.10 36.45
C GLU A 840 47.69 16.97 37.37
N VAL A 841 46.47 17.16 37.89
CA VAL A 841 45.80 16.20 38.77
C VAL A 841 44.40 15.92 38.23
N ALA A 842 44.08 14.65 38.00
CA ALA A 842 42.73 14.22 37.62
C ALA A 842 41.79 14.24 38.84
N LEU A 843 40.60 14.80 38.64
CA LEU A 843 39.52 14.82 39.63
C LEU A 843 38.61 13.63 39.38
N LYS A 844 38.58 12.67 40.30
CA LYS A 844 37.70 11.49 40.22
C LYS A 844 36.50 11.67 41.13
N ALA A 845 35.33 11.22 40.70
CA ALA A 845 34.10 11.31 41.46
C ALA A 845 33.51 9.91 41.70
N VAL A 846 33.15 9.61 42.95
CA VAL A 846 32.39 8.40 43.32
C VAL A 846 31.05 8.87 43.85
N PHE A 847 30.03 8.82 43.00
CA PHE A 847 28.71 9.35 43.32
C PHE A 847 27.88 8.35 44.12
N ASN A 848 27.10 8.86 45.06
CA ASN A 848 26.04 8.11 45.73
C ASN A 848 24.74 8.15 44.90
N ASN A 849 23.73 7.35 45.26
CA ASN A 849 22.50 7.22 44.48
C ASN A 849 21.65 8.51 44.41
N SER A 850 21.91 9.52 45.24
CA SER A 850 21.16 10.78 45.20
C SER A 850 21.35 11.53 43.88
N ILE A 851 22.43 11.24 43.13
CA ILE A 851 22.65 11.83 41.81
C ILE A 851 21.55 11.48 40.81
N LEU A 852 20.90 10.32 40.97
CA LEU A 852 19.77 9.90 40.13
C LEU A 852 18.42 10.47 40.61
N THR A 853 18.39 11.24 41.69
CA THR A 853 17.17 11.85 42.25
C THR A 853 16.95 13.29 41.81
N ILE A 854 17.94 13.89 41.14
CA ILE A 854 17.84 15.22 40.57
C ILE A 854 16.85 15.18 39.40
N THR A 855 15.89 16.10 39.41
CA THR A 855 14.84 16.24 38.38
C THR A 855 15.00 17.47 37.50
N GLU A 856 15.95 18.35 37.83
CA GLU A 856 16.24 19.60 37.11
C GLU A 856 17.75 19.85 37.03
N ASP A 857 18.21 20.39 35.90
CA ASP A 857 19.62 20.71 35.69
C ASP A 857 20.11 21.67 36.77
N SER A 858 21.07 21.21 37.58
CA SER A 858 21.46 21.89 38.80
C SER A 858 22.95 22.24 38.75
N SER A 859 23.26 23.52 38.93
CA SER A 859 24.65 23.95 39.11
C SER A 859 25.11 23.62 40.53
N VAL A 860 26.01 22.67 40.66
CA VAL A 860 26.53 22.20 41.94
C VAL A 860 27.96 22.70 42.14
N GLN A 861 28.29 23.08 43.37
CA GLN A 861 29.64 23.51 43.72
C GLN A 861 30.58 22.30 43.79
N ALA A 862 31.59 22.29 42.93
CA ALA A 862 32.70 21.36 42.99
C ALA A 862 33.75 21.92 43.96
N MET A 863 33.89 21.32 45.13
CA MET A 863 34.87 21.74 46.12
C MET A 863 36.24 21.12 45.79
N ILE A 864 37.14 21.94 45.25
CA ILE A 864 38.54 21.58 45.01
C ILE A 864 39.40 22.31 46.04
N GLU A 865 40.04 21.56 46.93
CA GLU A 865 41.03 22.10 47.86
C GLU A 865 42.39 21.51 47.53
N ALA A 866 43.37 22.37 47.29
CA ALA A 866 44.78 21.99 47.24
C ALA A 866 45.46 22.54 48.49
N SER A 867 46.05 21.66 49.28
CA SER A 867 46.73 22.05 50.52
C SER A 867 48.15 21.50 50.55
N TYR A 868 49.06 22.28 51.13
CA TYR A 868 50.44 21.89 51.39
C TYR A 868 50.86 22.41 52.77
N PHE A 869 52.05 22.04 53.23
CA PHE A 869 52.59 22.52 54.49
C PHE A 869 53.71 23.53 54.23
N ASP A 870 53.60 24.73 54.80
CA ASP A 870 54.67 25.75 54.83
C ASP A 870 55.08 25.96 56.31
N ASP A 871 56.35 25.74 56.63
CA ASP A 871 56.89 25.79 58.00
C ASP A 871 56.04 25.05 59.06
N GLY A 872 55.54 23.86 58.69
CA GLY A 872 54.71 23.01 59.56
C GLY A 872 53.26 23.46 59.71
N LYS A 873 52.85 24.58 59.09
CA LYS A 873 51.46 25.04 59.04
C LYS A 873 50.81 24.64 57.72
N ARG A 874 49.60 24.10 57.80
CA ARG A 874 48.79 23.77 56.63
C ARG A 874 48.33 25.06 55.94
N VAL A 875 48.70 25.25 54.68
CA VAL A 875 48.20 26.32 53.81
C VAL A 875 47.31 25.67 52.76
N ALA A 876 46.08 26.18 52.62
CA ALA A 876 45.07 25.62 51.72
C ALA A 876 44.56 26.69 50.77
N PHE A 877 44.40 26.30 49.51
CA PHE A 877 43.82 27.11 48.45
C PHE A 877 42.60 26.38 47.95
N ASN A 878 41.50 27.12 47.81
CA ASN A 878 40.22 26.57 47.41
C ASN A 878 39.80 27.15 46.08
N LYS A 879 39.32 26.28 45.20
CA LYS A 879 38.56 26.67 44.03
C LYS A 879 37.22 25.94 44.10
N THR A 880 36.15 26.71 44.02
CA THR A 880 34.79 26.18 44.02
C THR A 880 34.11 26.50 42.69
N PRO A 881 34.60 25.94 41.56
CA PRO A 881 33.89 26.10 40.30
C PRO A 881 32.51 25.45 40.41
N THR A 882 31.57 25.96 39.64
CA THR A 882 30.26 25.34 39.45
C THR A 882 30.36 24.33 38.32
N VAL A 883 29.78 23.15 38.53
CA VAL A 883 29.59 22.14 37.49
C VAL A 883 28.10 21.93 37.34
N ASN A 884 27.61 21.88 36.10
CA ASN A 884 26.22 21.49 35.90
C ASN A 884 26.11 19.98 36.05
N VAL A 885 25.26 19.56 36.98
CA VAL A 885 24.78 18.20 37.07
C VAL A 885 23.47 18.16 36.33
N TYR A 886 23.49 17.60 35.14
CA TYR A 886 22.31 17.42 34.33
C TYR A 886 21.41 16.35 34.94
N ASP A 887 20.11 16.59 34.81
CA ASP A 887 19.06 15.65 35.19
C ASP A 887 19.28 14.26 34.55
N LYS A 888 18.71 13.22 35.17
CA LYS A 888 18.90 11.82 34.76
C LYS A 888 18.44 11.53 33.32
N HIS A 889 17.55 12.32 32.74
CA HIS A 889 17.05 12.15 31.37
C HIS A 889 17.93 12.82 30.31
N ARG A 890 18.90 13.64 30.73
CA ARG A 890 19.70 14.43 29.80
C ARG A 890 20.83 13.63 29.18
N LEU A 891 21.08 13.81 27.89
CA LEU A 891 22.30 13.33 27.24
C LEU A 891 22.75 14.29 26.15
N THR A 892 24.01 14.18 25.71
CA THR A 892 24.48 14.83 24.48
C THR A 892 24.91 13.76 23.51
N TRP A 893 24.80 14.03 22.21
CA TRP A 893 25.12 13.09 21.14
C TRP A 893 26.60 13.13 20.72
N ASP A 894 27.45 13.82 21.49
CA ASP A 894 28.92 13.83 21.34
C ASP A 894 29.53 12.43 21.46
N ASP A 895 28.89 11.58 22.26
CA ASP A 895 29.25 10.18 22.39
C ASP A 895 27.98 9.32 22.34
N ARG A 896 27.69 8.79 21.14
CA ARG A 896 26.45 8.05 20.85
C ARG A 896 26.25 6.83 21.75
N ASP A 897 27.34 6.21 22.20
CA ASP A 897 27.29 5.06 23.10
C ASP A 897 26.59 5.40 24.44
N ARG A 898 26.52 6.69 24.81
CA ARG A 898 25.86 7.15 26.05
C ARG A 898 24.38 6.81 26.09
N TYR A 899 23.72 6.77 24.94
CA TYR A 899 22.32 6.39 24.82
C TYR A 899 22.02 5.00 25.41
N ALA A 900 22.99 4.07 25.37
CA ALA A 900 22.83 2.74 25.93
C ALA A 900 22.55 2.75 27.45
N ALA A 901 22.91 3.81 28.18
CA ALA A 901 22.59 3.95 29.61
C ALA A 901 21.07 3.95 29.90
N PHE A 902 20.25 4.35 28.91
CA PHE A 902 18.78 4.38 28.98
C PHE A 902 18.13 3.02 28.71
N VAL A 903 18.83 2.13 28.00
CA VAL A 903 18.38 0.75 27.78
C VAL A 903 18.59 -0.04 29.08
N THR A 904 17.53 -0.14 29.88
CA THR A 904 17.57 -0.65 31.26
C THR A 904 16.83 -2.00 31.41
N PRO A 905 17.35 -3.12 30.86
CA PRO A 905 16.62 -4.39 30.79
C PRO A 905 16.41 -5.08 32.15
N LYS A 906 17.15 -4.67 33.18
CA LYS A 906 17.04 -5.21 34.55
C LYS A 906 16.11 -4.40 35.44
N ASP A 907 15.42 -3.42 34.87
CA ASP A 907 14.51 -2.56 35.59
C ASP A 907 13.22 -3.32 35.99
N PRO A 908 12.86 -3.43 37.30
CA PRO A 908 11.73 -4.25 37.73
C PRO A 908 10.38 -3.97 37.02
N PRO A 909 9.95 -2.72 36.76
CA PRO A 909 8.70 -2.46 36.03
C PRO A 909 8.72 -3.00 34.61
N VAL A 910 9.84 -2.87 33.90
CA VAL A 910 10.03 -3.40 32.53
C VAL A 910 10.03 -4.93 32.55
N LEU A 911 10.82 -5.53 33.46
CA LEU A 911 10.87 -6.99 33.63
C LEU A 911 9.51 -7.58 33.95
N ASN A 912 8.77 -6.93 34.86
CA ASN A 912 7.44 -7.36 35.24
C ASN A 912 6.54 -7.28 34.00
N PHE A 913 6.46 -6.14 33.31
CA PHE A 913 5.70 -5.94 32.06
C PHE A 913 5.94 -7.06 31.05
N VAL A 914 7.20 -7.29 30.69
CA VAL A 914 7.57 -8.32 29.71
C VAL A 914 7.17 -9.71 30.19
N ARG A 915 7.38 -10.02 31.48
CA ARG A 915 6.96 -11.31 32.06
C ARG A 915 5.45 -11.54 32.00
N SER A 916 4.59 -10.54 32.16
CA SER A 916 3.13 -10.80 31.98
C SER A 916 2.78 -11.12 30.56
N VAL A 917 3.52 -10.62 29.58
CA VAL A 917 3.28 -10.96 28.17
C VAL A 917 3.79 -12.37 27.90
N VAL A 918 5.09 -12.62 28.14
CA VAL A 918 5.75 -13.88 27.80
C VAL A 918 5.13 -15.08 28.51
N THR A 919 4.63 -14.91 29.74
CA THR A 919 3.97 -16.01 30.47
C THR A 919 2.64 -16.45 29.86
N GLN A 920 2.06 -15.67 28.94
CA GLN A 920 0.86 -15.99 28.17
C GLN A 920 1.17 -16.68 26.83
N TYR A 921 2.45 -16.73 26.43
CA TYR A 921 2.96 -17.34 25.19
C TYR A 921 4.03 -18.40 25.48
N LYS A 922 3.85 -19.19 26.55
CA LYS A 922 4.82 -20.20 27.03
C LYS A 922 5.10 -21.32 26.02
N GLU A 923 4.23 -21.49 25.03
CA GLU A 923 4.35 -22.50 23.98
C GLU A 923 5.44 -22.19 22.95
N THR A 924 5.84 -20.93 22.79
CA THR A 924 6.85 -20.52 21.81
C THR A 924 8.15 -20.08 22.47
N LYS A 925 9.27 -20.35 21.79
CA LYS A 925 10.59 -19.77 22.10
C LYS A 925 11.15 -18.98 20.92
N ASP A 926 10.30 -18.71 19.92
CA ASP A 926 10.68 -17.97 18.74
C ASP A 926 10.84 -16.48 19.07
N GLN A 927 12.02 -15.93 18.81
CA GLN A 927 12.34 -14.56 19.18
C GLN A 927 11.47 -13.53 18.43
N ALA A 928 11.10 -13.78 17.17
CA ALA A 928 10.23 -12.89 16.40
C ALA A 928 8.80 -12.90 16.93
N GLN A 929 8.27 -14.07 17.31
CA GLN A 929 6.93 -14.19 17.89
C GLN A 929 6.84 -13.52 19.27
N LEU A 930 7.86 -13.69 20.13
CA LEU A 930 7.91 -13.05 21.45
C LEU A 930 8.02 -11.53 21.32
N ALA A 931 8.84 -11.03 20.39
CA ALA A 931 8.96 -9.61 20.10
C ALA A 931 7.61 -9.04 19.62
N ALA A 932 6.95 -9.68 18.65
CA ALA A 932 5.64 -9.28 18.16
C ALA A 932 4.58 -9.23 19.27
N ALA A 933 4.54 -10.24 20.15
CA ALA A 933 3.61 -10.27 21.28
C ALA A 933 3.82 -9.09 22.25
N VAL A 934 5.07 -8.72 22.51
CA VAL A 934 5.39 -7.54 23.33
C VAL A 934 4.98 -6.25 22.61
N PHE A 935 5.22 -6.13 21.31
CA PHE A 935 4.83 -4.97 20.50
C PHE A 935 3.31 -4.78 20.47
N ASP A 936 2.56 -5.84 20.17
CA ASP A 936 1.10 -5.81 20.12
C ASP A 936 0.50 -5.51 21.50
N MET A 937 1.08 -6.08 22.58
CA MET A 937 0.68 -5.75 23.95
C MET A 937 0.81 -4.25 24.23
N LEU A 938 1.89 -3.59 23.78
CA LEU A 938 2.05 -2.14 23.95
C LEU A 938 0.93 -1.37 23.24
N GLY A 939 0.52 -1.84 22.06
CA GLY A 939 -0.64 -1.31 21.36
C GLY A 939 -1.94 -1.42 22.16
N VAL A 940 -2.21 -2.57 22.79
CA VAL A 940 -3.40 -2.75 23.65
C VAL A 940 -3.30 -1.92 24.93
N TYR A 941 -2.12 -1.86 25.52
CA TYR A 941 -1.84 -1.11 26.74
C TYR A 941 -2.06 0.40 26.57
N GLY A 942 -2.04 0.87 25.31
CA GLY A 942 -2.31 2.25 24.91
C GLY A 942 -1.05 3.07 24.64
N MET A 943 0.09 2.41 24.40
CA MET A 943 1.33 3.07 24.05
C MET A 943 1.16 3.86 22.74
N THR A 944 1.53 5.13 22.74
CA THR A 944 1.36 6.03 21.59
C THR A 944 2.61 6.86 21.35
N TYR A 945 3.04 6.98 20.10
CA TYR A 945 4.08 7.93 19.71
C TYR A 945 3.58 9.38 19.82
N ILE A 946 4.34 10.20 20.54
CA ILE A 946 4.11 11.64 20.65
C ILE A 946 5.43 12.33 20.29
N PRO A 947 5.50 13.08 19.17
CA PRO A 947 6.69 13.86 18.87
C PRO A 947 6.95 14.88 19.99
N ASP A 948 8.17 14.94 20.52
CA ASP A 948 8.54 15.98 21.49
C ASP A 948 8.42 17.37 20.80
N PRO A 949 7.68 18.32 21.39
CA PRO A 949 7.53 19.67 20.83
C PRO A 949 8.76 20.58 21.03
N THR A 950 9.65 20.22 21.95
CA THR A 950 10.81 21.01 22.40
C THR A 950 12.15 20.42 22.02
N ASN A 951 12.23 19.12 21.73
CA ASN A 951 13.48 18.51 21.27
C ASN A 951 13.27 17.17 20.55
N PRO A 952 12.45 17.10 19.49
CA PRO A 952 12.35 15.86 18.74
C PRO A 952 13.72 15.59 18.14
N TYR A 953 14.25 14.38 18.33
CA TYR A 953 15.50 13.88 17.73
C TYR A 953 15.71 14.32 16.26
N GLN A 954 14.63 14.52 15.51
CA GLN A 954 14.62 15.04 14.13
C GLN A 954 15.30 16.43 13.96
N ILE A 955 15.35 17.25 15.02
CA ILE A 955 15.90 18.62 15.04
C ILE A 955 17.33 18.68 15.63
N THR A 956 17.68 17.71 16.49
CA THR A 956 19.00 17.57 17.15
C THR A 956 19.93 16.59 16.44
N SER A 957 19.41 15.68 15.62
CA SER A 957 20.18 14.71 14.82
C SER A 957 21.28 15.39 14.01
N GLY A 958 22.54 15.17 14.39
CA GLY A 958 23.73 15.74 13.75
C GLY A 958 24.35 16.94 14.47
N LYS A 959 23.75 17.40 15.58
CA LYS A 959 24.32 18.41 16.49
C LYS A 959 24.86 17.69 17.73
N VAL A 960 26.17 17.54 17.82
CA VAL A 960 26.84 16.83 18.92
C VAL A 960 26.74 17.55 20.27
N ASP A 961 26.52 18.87 20.25
CA ASP A 961 26.54 19.73 21.45
C ASP A 961 25.14 20.04 22.04
N THR A 962 24.06 19.51 21.44
CA THR A 962 22.70 19.68 21.96
C THR A 962 22.37 18.66 23.03
N VAL A 963 21.88 19.13 24.18
CA VAL A 963 21.38 18.28 25.26
C VAL A 963 19.99 17.78 24.90
N ASP A 964 19.85 16.47 24.74
CA ASP A 964 18.59 15.77 24.50
C ASP A 964 17.92 15.33 25.81
N TYR A 965 16.63 14.99 25.74
CA TYR A 965 15.86 14.45 26.86
C TYR A 965 15.33 13.07 26.50
N VAL A 966 15.78 12.03 27.21
CA VAL A 966 15.35 10.65 26.98
C VAL A 966 14.69 10.09 28.24
N GLN A 967 13.46 9.62 28.09
CA GLN A 967 12.68 8.95 29.12
C GLN A 967 13.24 7.56 29.37
N PHE A 968 13.30 7.16 30.65
CA PHE A 968 13.60 5.77 30.94
C PHE A 968 12.40 4.89 30.57
N PRO A 969 12.64 3.64 30.15
CA PRO A 969 11.59 2.69 29.78
C PRO A 969 10.41 2.59 30.79
N ARG A 970 10.68 2.62 32.10
CA ARG A 970 9.61 2.64 33.11
C ARG A 970 8.69 3.86 33.05
N GLU A 971 9.22 5.02 32.68
CA GLU A 971 8.48 6.28 32.57
C GLU A 971 7.68 6.30 31.28
N THR A 972 8.24 5.81 30.17
CA THR A 972 7.50 5.56 28.92
C THR A 972 6.33 4.62 29.17
N LEU A 973 6.54 3.56 29.96
CA LEU A 973 5.49 2.61 30.36
C LEU A 973 4.43 3.24 31.27
N GLU A 974 4.83 4.12 32.18
CA GLU A 974 3.91 4.83 33.08
C GLU A 974 3.05 5.85 32.33
N ARG A 975 3.69 6.66 31.47
CA ARG A 975 3.05 7.72 30.67
C ARG A 975 2.26 7.19 29.48
N LYS A 976 2.56 5.97 29.03
CA LYS A 976 2.01 5.34 27.81
C LYS A 976 2.33 6.12 26.54
N SER A 977 3.43 6.85 26.54
CA SER A 977 3.88 7.62 25.39
C SER A 977 5.36 7.94 25.46
N GLY A 978 5.95 8.17 24.31
CA GLY A 978 7.30 8.68 24.11
C GLY A 978 7.49 9.12 22.67
N ASP A 979 8.58 9.84 22.41
CA ASP A 979 9.02 10.13 21.04
C ASP A 979 9.87 8.97 20.47
N CYS A 980 10.65 9.18 19.41
CA CYS A 980 11.28 8.07 18.71
C CYS A 980 12.36 7.38 19.55
N ASP A 981 13.21 8.14 20.23
CA ASP A 981 14.29 7.63 21.07
C ASP A 981 13.79 7.11 22.42
N ASP A 982 12.72 7.65 23.00
CA ASP A 982 12.05 7.03 24.14
C ASP A 982 11.53 5.62 23.82
N LEU A 983 10.85 5.50 22.67
CA LEU A 983 10.22 4.25 22.24
C LEU A 983 11.24 3.20 21.81
N VAL A 984 12.35 3.62 21.19
CA VAL A 984 13.50 2.74 20.92
C VAL A 984 14.12 2.25 22.22
N ALA A 985 14.39 3.12 23.19
CA ALA A 985 14.98 2.73 24.47
C ALA A 985 14.08 1.74 25.22
N PHE A 986 12.77 1.99 25.22
CA PHE A 986 11.78 1.10 25.82
C PHE A 986 11.78 -0.28 25.16
N TYR A 987 11.59 -0.33 23.84
CA TYR A 987 11.41 -1.60 23.15
C TYR A 987 12.71 -2.41 23.14
N SER A 988 13.87 -1.75 22.99
CA SER A 988 15.17 -2.39 23.20
C SER A 988 15.31 -2.97 24.60
N ALA A 989 14.99 -2.21 25.66
CA ALA A 989 15.09 -2.72 27.03
C ALA A 989 14.15 -3.92 27.27
N ALA A 990 12.96 -3.90 26.69
CA ALA A 990 12.00 -4.99 26.77
C ALA A 990 12.53 -6.27 26.10
N LEU A 991 13.09 -6.18 24.89
CA LEU A 991 13.65 -7.32 24.16
C LEU A 991 14.94 -7.85 24.82
N GLU A 992 15.84 -6.97 25.24
CA GLU A 992 17.08 -7.32 25.94
C GLU A 992 16.79 -8.02 27.28
N SER A 993 15.69 -7.67 27.95
CA SER A 993 15.27 -8.35 29.19
C SER A 993 14.91 -9.83 29.00
N MET A 994 14.61 -10.24 27.76
CA MET A 994 14.36 -11.62 27.35
C MET A 994 15.61 -12.31 26.76
N GLY A 995 16.73 -11.59 26.65
CA GLY A 995 17.93 -12.08 25.96
C GLY A 995 17.81 -12.09 24.43
N ILE A 996 17.01 -11.17 23.86
CA ILE A 996 16.97 -10.93 22.41
C ILE A 996 17.87 -9.74 22.11
N ASP A 997 18.97 -9.99 21.41
CA ASP A 997 19.96 -8.96 21.06
C ASP A 997 19.33 -7.86 20.19
N THR A 998 19.63 -6.60 20.50
CA THR A 998 19.14 -5.42 19.78
C THR A 998 20.24 -4.51 19.25
N ARG A 999 19.90 -3.74 18.22
CA ARG A 999 20.71 -2.67 17.63
C ARG A 999 19.84 -1.45 17.44
N VAL A 1000 20.41 -0.30 17.75
CA VAL A 1000 19.78 0.99 17.46
C VAL A 1000 20.24 1.43 16.07
N LEU A 1001 19.28 1.86 15.25
CA LEU A 1001 19.47 2.23 13.86
C LEU A 1001 19.18 3.72 13.69
N GLU A 1002 20.16 4.46 13.22
CA GLU A 1002 20.08 5.91 13.05
C GLU A 1002 20.25 6.29 11.59
N VAL A 1003 19.34 7.14 11.12
CA VAL A 1003 19.42 7.83 9.83
C VAL A 1003 19.20 9.33 10.06
N PRO A 1004 19.56 10.22 9.12
CA PRO A 1004 19.37 11.65 9.32
C PRO A 1004 17.93 12.00 9.72
N GLY A 1005 17.78 12.56 10.93
CA GLY A 1005 16.50 13.00 11.49
C GLY A 1005 15.57 11.89 11.98
N HIS A 1006 16.00 10.63 12.09
CA HIS A 1006 15.14 9.54 12.54
C HIS A 1006 15.91 8.39 13.20
N MET A 1007 15.34 7.81 14.26
CA MET A 1007 15.89 6.66 14.97
C MET A 1007 14.84 5.54 15.04
N PHE A 1008 15.29 4.32 14.83
CA PHE A 1008 14.51 3.09 14.96
C PHE A 1008 15.44 1.97 15.44
N MET A 1009 15.02 0.70 15.43
CA MET A 1009 15.85 -0.39 15.94
C MET A 1009 15.70 -1.68 15.13
N MET A 1010 16.63 -2.61 15.29
CA MET A 1010 16.48 -4.00 14.82
C MET A 1010 16.87 -5.01 15.91
N PHE A 1011 16.25 -6.19 15.89
CA PHE A 1011 16.57 -7.27 16.83
C PHE A 1011 16.90 -8.58 16.12
N ALA A 1012 17.68 -9.44 16.77
CA ALA A 1012 18.07 -10.73 16.21
C ALA A 1012 16.86 -11.68 16.14
N ALA A 1013 16.60 -12.26 14.97
CA ALA A 1013 15.49 -13.21 14.78
C ALA A 1013 15.80 -14.63 15.31
N GLY A 1014 17.04 -14.87 15.76
CA GLY A 1014 17.51 -16.17 16.22
C GLY A 1014 17.74 -17.17 15.08
N ILE A 1015 17.91 -16.68 13.85
CA ILE A 1015 18.14 -17.48 12.63
C ILE A 1015 19.51 -17.11 12.08
N ALA A 1016 20.38 -18.09 11.86
CA ALA A 1016 21.64 -17.88 11.17
C ALA A 1016 21.36 -17.52 9.68
N ALA A 1017 22.10 -16.57 9.13
CA ALA A 1017 22.00 -16.25 7.72
C ALA A 1017 22.66 -17.36 6.90
N ASP A 1018 21.98 -17.86 5.88
CA ASP A 1018 22.57 -18.80 4.93
C ASP A 1018 23.45 -18.02 3.93
N ASP A 1019 24.42 -18.70 3.31
CA ASP A 1019 25.34 -18.10 2.32
C ASP A 1019 24.64 -17.61 1.04
N ASP A 1020 23.35 -17.90 0.88
CA ASP A 1020 22.56 -17.51 -0.29
C ASP A 1020 21.97 -16.09 -0.23
N GLY A 1021 22.26 -15.35 0.84
CA GLY A 1021 21.90 -13.93 0.95
C GLY A 1021 20.39 -13.67 1.13
N TYR A 1022 19.62 -14.66 1.56
CA TYR A 1022 18.16 -14.52 1.65
C TYR A 1022 17.69 -13.60 2.77
N THR A 1023 16.80 -12.69 2.39
CA THR A 1023 16.24 -11.65 3.26
C THR A 1023 14.72 -11.59 3.20
N MET A 1024 14.06 -12.54 2.52
CA MET A 1024 12.61 -12.53 2.28
C MET A 1024 12.13 -11.19 1.70
N ASP A 1025 12.56 -10.89 0.47
CA ASP A 1025 12.24 -9.63 -0.22
C ASP A 1025 12.54 -8.39 0.62
N ASN A 1026 13.72 -8.38 1.26
CA ASN A 1026 14.21 -7.30 2.11
C ASN A 1026 13.41 -7.07 3.40
N MET A 1027 12.62 -8.04 3.87
CA MET A 1027 12.02 -7.99 5.21
C MET A 1027 13.06 -8.19 6.32
N TYR A 1028 13.94 -9.18 6.17
CA TYR A 1028 15.06 -9.42 7.09
C TYR A 1028 16.31 -8.68 6.67
N VAL A 1029 17.20 -8.42 7.62
CA VAL A 1029 18.54 -7.87 7.39
C VAL A 1029 19.59 -8.91 7.78
N ILE A 1030 20.59 -9.13 6.92
CA ILE A 1030 21.76 -9.94 7.30
C ILE A 1030 22.75 -9.03 8.03
N TYR A 1031 22.99 -9.30 9.30
CA TYR A 1031 23.95 -8.58 10.14
C TYR A 1031 24.61 -9.56 11.11
N ASP A 1032 25.94 -9.50 11.23
CA ASP A 1032 26.75 -10.42 12.06
C ASP A 1032 26.43 -11.92 11.84
N GLY A 1033 26.28 -12.32 10.57
CA GLY A 1033 25.99 -13.72 10.18
C GLY A 1033 24.62 -14.25 10.61
N ARG A 1034 23.70 -13.37 11.04
CA ARG A 1034 22.33 -13.72 11.47
C ARG A 1034 21.31 -12.87 10.73
N LEU A 1035 20.06 -13.32 10.74
CA LEU A 1035 18.92 -12.54 10.29
C LEU A 1035 18.40 -11.65 11.43
N TRP A 1036 18.20 -10.38 11.11
CA TRP A 1036 17.70 -9.33 12.00
C TRP A 1036 16.39 -8.77 11.46
N ILE A 1037 15.52 -8.35 12.38
CA ILE A 1037 14.22 -7.77 12.09
C ILE A 1037 14.27 -6.28 12.44
N PRO A 1038 14.33 -5.39 11.45
CA PRO A 1038 14.20 -3.94 11.67
C PRO A 1038 12.75 -3.57 11.96
N VAL A 1039 12.53 -2.71 12.95
CA VAL A 1039 11.21 -2.31 13.45
C VAL A 1039 11.14 -0.80 13.57
N GLU A 1040 10.11 -0.22 12.97
CA GLU A 1040 9.75 1.19 13.14
C GLU A 1040 8.94 1.38 14.43
N THR A 1041 9.61 1.77 15.52
CA THR A 1041 8.99 1.91 16.85
C THR A 1041 8.03 3.10 16.93
N THR A 1042 8.10 4.08 16.02
CA THR A 1042 7.10 5.17 15.95
C THR A 1042 5.70 4.67 15.56
N LEU A 1043 5.59 3.44 15.08
CA LEU A 1043 4.32 2.76 14.83
C LEU A 1043 3.80 1.97 16.05
N LEU A 1044 4.44 2.08 17.21
CA LEU A 1044 3.90 1.57 18.47
C LEU A 1044 2.50 2.16 18.72
N GLY A 1045 1.53 1.29 18.99
CA GLY A 1045 0.10 1.61 18.95
C GLY A 1045 -0.65 0.84 17.86
N GLY A 1046 0.06 0.43 16.79
CA GLY A 1046 -0.40 -0.43 15.70
C GLY A 1046 0.05 -1.88 15.81
N ALA A 1047 -0.14 -2.64 14.72
CA ALA A 1047 0.28 -4.04 14.60
C ALA A 1047 1.80 -4.15 14.31
N PHE A 1048 2.42 -5.27 14.69
CA PHE A 1048 3.86 -5.49 14.55
C PHE A 1048 4.31 -5.66 13.08
N VAL A 1049 3.57 -6.39 12.24
CA VAL A 1049 4.01 -6.66 10.85
C VAL A 1049 4.19 -5.37 10.03
N PRO A 1050 3.28 -4.38 10.04
CA PRO A 1050 3.50 -3.10 9.37
C PRO A 1050 4.70 -2.31 9.92
N ALA A 1051 4.98 -2.41 11.23
CA ALA A 1051 6.14 -1.78 11.84
C ALA A 1051 7.45 -2.42 11.37
N TRP A 1052 7.45 -3.74 11.20
CA TRP A 1052 8.55 -4.47 10.58
C TRP A 1052 8.75 -4.09 9.10
N GLU A 1053 7.70 -4.11 8.29
CA GLU A 1053 7.77 -3.70 6.87
C GLU A 1053 8.34 -2.28 6.71
N LYS A 1054 7.88 -1.34 7.55
CA LYS A 1054 8.36 0.04 7.52
C LYS A 1054 9.82 0.16 7.95
N GLY A 1055 10.21 -0.51 9.03
CA GLY A 1055 11.60 -0.54 9.49
C GLY A 1055 12.54 -1.12 8.44
N ALA A 1056 12.12 -2.21 7.80
CA ALA A 1056 12.84 -2.85 6.69
C ALA A 1056 13.02 -1.91 5.50
N ALA A 1057 11.95 -1.27 5.04
CA ALA A 1057 12.01 -0.29 3.95
C ALA A 1057 12.97 0.87 4.28
N THR A 1058 12.94 1.38 5.52
CA THR A 1058 13.86 2.44 5.98
C THR A 1058 15.31 1.95 6.00
N TYR A 1059 15.58 0.77 6.54
CA TYR A 1059 16.93 0.18 6.55
C TYR A 1059 17.50 0.07 5.13
N TYR A 1060 16.78 -0.56 4.21
CA TYR A 1060 17.27 -0.79 2.86
C TYR A 1060 17.39 0.50 2.03
N LYS A 1061 16.60 1.54 2.36
CA LYS A 1061 16.74 2.88 1.78
C LYS A 1061 18.08 3.54 2.18
N TRP A 1062 18.52 3.33 3.42
CA TRP A 1062 19.62 4.08 4.03
C TRP A 1062 20.92 3.30 4.26
N LYS A 1063 20.91 1.96 4.12
CA LYS A 1063 22.08 1.09 4.38
C LYS A 1063 23.34 1.53 3.62
N ASP A 1064 23.18 2.10 2.43
CA ASP A 1064 24.29 2.60 1.59
C ASP A 1064 24.38 4.15 1.57
N LYS A 1065 23.62 4.85 2.42
CA LYS A 1065 23.43 6.32 2.41
C LYS A 1065 23.67 6.99 3.77
N GLY A 1066 24.43 6.36 4.65
CA GLY A 1066 24.78 6.92 5.97
C GLY A 1066 23.94 6.41 7.14
N LEU A 1067 23.37 5.20 7.05
CA LEU A 1067 22.82 4.49 8.21
C LEU A 1067 23.93 4.21 9.23
N THR A 1068 23.70 4.57 10.49
CA THR A 1068 24.56 4.20 11.62
C THR A 1068 23.90 3.09 12.44
N VAL A 1069 24.70 2.11 12.86
CA VAL A 1069 24.27 0.99 13.71
C VAL A 1069 25.00 1.06 15.04
N LEU A 1070 24.25 1.22 16.12
CA LEU A 1070 24.78 1.19 17.48
C LEU A 1070 24.51 -0.17 18.12
N ASP A 1071 25.59 -0.79 18.61
CA ASP A 1071 25.57 -2.03 19.36
C ASP A 1071 25.37 -1.74 20.85
N VAL A 1072 24.19 -2.09 21.36
CA VAL A 1072 23.81 -1.84 22.77
C VAL A 1072 24.75 -2.54 23.75
N HIS A 1073 25.16 -3.78 23.48
CA HIS A 1073 26.07 -4.54 24.34
C HIS A 1073 27.47 -3.94 24.38
N THR A 1074 28.04 -3.63 23.22
CA THR A 1074 29.35 -2.97 23.13
C THR A 1074 29.30 -1.59 23.81
N SER A 1075 28.19 -0.86 23.67
CA SER A 1075 28.02 0.44 24.31
C SER A 1075 27.93 0.35 25.84
N TRP A 1076 27.33 -0.72 26.41
CA TRP A 1076 27.25 -0.93 27.85
C TRP A 1076 28.60 -1.15 28.56
N ASP A 1077 29.63 -1.61 27.84
CA ASP A 1077 30.98 -1.70 28.39
C ASP A 1077 31.53 -0.31 28.77
N LYS A 1078 31.09 0.72 28.04
CA LYS A 1078 31.46 2.11 28.25
C LYS A 1078 30.46 2.85 29.14
N TYR A 1079 29.16 2.70 28.86
CA TYR A 1079 28.06 3.36 29.56
C TYR A 1079 27.09 2.31 30.12
N LYS A 1080 27.39 1.81 31.32
CA LYS A 1080 26.55 0.81 31.99
C LYS A 1080 25.12 1.35 32.22
N PRO A 1081 24.09 0.48 32.14
CA PRO A 1081 22.70 0.87 32.43
C PRO A 1081 22.56 1.59 33.79
N ALA A 1082 21.68 2.59 33.81
CA ALA A 1082 21.34 3.30 35.04
C ALA A 1082 20.70 2.34 36.06
N SER A 1083 21.11 2.46 37.33
CA SER A 1083 20.56 1.66 38.44
C SER A 1083 19.49 2.48 39.15
N LEU A 1084 18.29 2.52 38.55
CA LEU A 1084 17.18 3.33 39.04
C LEU A 1084 16.65 2.83 40.41
N PRO A 1085 16.21 3.73 41.30
CA PRO A 1085 15.60 3.34 42.58
C PRO A 1085 14.35 2.46 42.41
N ASP A 1086 13.93 1.78 43.48
CA ASP A 1086 12.71 0.97 43.50
C ASP A 1086 11.48 1.82 43.12
N SER A 1087 10.56 1.22 42.36
CA SER A 1087 9.33 1.86 41.88
C SER A 1087 8.10 1.13 42.41
N SER A 1088 7.05 1.89 42.74
CA SER A 1088 5.73 1.37 43.11
C SER A 1088 4.83 1.10 41.90
N LEU A 1089 5.33 1.24 40.66
CA LEU A 1089 4.54 1.02 39.44
C LEU A 1089 3.96 -0.40 39.44
N LYS A 1090 2.64 -0.49 39.53
CA LYS A 1090 1.91 -1.77 39.45
C LYS A 1090 1.65 -2.10 37.99
N GLN A 1091 1.83 -3.37 37.68
CA GLN A 1091 1.61 -3.90 36.36
C GLN A 1091 0.12 -4.07 36.04
N SER A 1092 -0.26 -3.88 34.78
CA SER A 1092 -1.59 -4.20 34.28
C SER A 1092 -1.65 -5.63 33.77
N ASP A 1093 -2.61 -6.40 34.27
CA ASP A 1093 -2.90 -7.76 33.83
C ASP A 1093 -3.83 -7.75 32.60
N ILE A 1094 -3.27 -7.51 31.41
CA ILE A 1094 -4.05 -7.61 30.16
C ILE A 1094 -3.96 -9.05 29.63
N PRO A 1095 -5.10 -9.74 29.44
CA PRO A 1095 -5.11 -11.09 28.91
C PRO A 1095 -4.85 -11.12 27.40
N ARG A 1096 -4.22 -12.19 26.92
CA ARG A 1096 -3.92 -12.48 25.51
C ARG A 1096 -5.12 -12.31 24.59
N ALA A 1097 -6.32 -12.63 25.07
CA ALA A 1097 -7.56 -12.45 24.32
C ALA A 1097 -7.81 -10.99 23.88
N GLU A 1098 -7.40 -9.99 24.67
CA GLU A 1098 -7.51 -8.57 24.29
C GLU A 1098 -6.49 -8.20 23.20
N ILE A 1099 -5.30 -8.81 23.23
CA ILE A 1099 -4.26 -8.66 22.20
C ILE A 1099 -4.75 -9.22 20.87
N GLU A 1100 -5.20 -10.49 20.87
CA GLU A 1100 -5.70 -11.15 19.66
C GLU A 1100 -6.97 -10.50 19.11
N LYS A 1101 -7.79 -9.88 19.98
CA LYS A 1101 -8.97 -9.12 19.56
C LYS A 1101 -8.60 -7.80 18.86
N LYS A 1102 -7.60 -7.07 19.37
CA LYS A 1102 -7.18 -5.80 18.76
C LYS A 1102 -6.35 -6.00 17.49
N PHE A 1103 -5.51 -7.03 17.47
CA PHE A 1103 -4.60 -7.36 16.36
C PHE A 1103 -4.87 -8.78 15.83
N PRO A 1104 -6.03 -9.02 15.20
CA PRO A 1104 -6.39 -10.34 14.72
C PRO A 1104 -5.42 -10.79 13.63
N SER A 1105 -4.86 -11.99 13.81
CA SER A 1105 -3.95 -12.64 12.86
C SER A 1105 -2.53 -12.06 12.75
N ASP A 1106 -2.15 -11.02 13.50
CA ASP A 1106 -0.80 -10.44 13.38
C ASP A 1106 0.27 -11.41 13.90
N TYR A 1107 0.08 -11.92 15.12
CA TYR A 1107 0.88 -13.01 15.69
C TYR A 1107 0.98 -14.23 14.77
N MET A 1108 -0.14 -14.64 14.14
CA MET A 1108 -0.16 -15.77 13.20
C MET A 1108 0.60 -15.48 11.91
N SER A 1109 0.64 -14.22 11.47
CA SER A 1109 1.38 -13.79 10.29
C SER A 1109 2.89 -13.86 10.57
N VAL A 1110 3.35 -13.41 11.74
CA VAL A 1110 4.75 -13.54 12.18
C VAL A 1110 5.16 -15.01 12.28
N LEU A 1111 4.28 -15.87 12.83
CA LEU A 1111 4.50 -17.31 12.88
C LEU A 1111 4.68 -17.90 11.49
N LYS A 1112 3.83 -17.53 10.53
CA LYS A 1112 3.93 -18.01 9.15
C LYS A 1112 5.22 -17.55 8.47
N ILE A 1113 5.57 -16.27 8.62
CA ILE A 1113 6.80 -15.69 8.07
C ILE A 1113 8.03 -16.41 8.65
N SER A 1114 8.16 -16.49 9.98
CA SER A 1114 9.28 -17.17 10.64
C SER A 1114 9.39 -18.65 10.24
N SER A 1115 8.25 -19.35 10.16
CA SER A 1115 8.20 -20.76 9.74
C SER A 1115 8.69 -20.92 8.31
N GLN A 1116 8.22 -20.09 7.38
CA GLN A 1116 8.66 -20.12 5.97
C GLN A 1116 10.18 -19.87 5.87
N THR A 1117 10.70 -18.88 6.60
CA THR A 1117 12.14 -18.59 6.62
C THR A 1117 12.96 -19.79 7.11
N LYS A 1118 12.56 -20.41 8.22
CA LYS A 1118 13.27 -21.57 8.81
C LYS A 1118 13.15 -22.85 7.97
N THR A 1119 12.05 -23.01 7.26
CA THR A 1119 11.75 -24.23 6.47
C THR A 1119 12.36 -24.21 5.08
N ARG A 1120 12.64 -23.03 4.54
CA ARG A 1120 13.12 -22.78 3.18
C ARG A 1120 14.24 -23.69 2.71
N ARG A 1121 15.33 -23.85 3.47
CA ARG A 1121 16.48 -24.68 3.06
C ARG A 1121 16.09 -26.14 2.80
N TYR A 1122 15.18 -26.66 3.62
CA TYR A 1122 14.69 -28.02 3.51
C TYR A 1122 13.61 -28.13 2.44
N LEU A 1123 12.80 -27.10 2.23
CA LEU A 1123 11.91 -27.05 1.07
C LEU A 1123 12.71 -27.10 -0.23
N ASN A 1124 13.84 -26.41 -0.30
CA ASN A 1124 14.75 -26.47 -1.46
C ASN A 1124 15.39 -27.86 -1.60
N ALA A 1125 15.83 -28.48 -0.50
CA ALA A 1125 16.32 -29.85 -0.50
C ALA A 1125 15.25 -30.85 -0.99
N ILE A 1126 14.00 -30.71 -0.55
CA ILE A 1126 12.86 -31.53 -1.00
C ILE A 1126 12.55 -31.29 -2.48
N LYS A 1127 12.64 -30.05 -2.97
CA LYS A 1127 12.47 -29.76 -4.40
C LYS A 1127 13.56 -30.42 -5.24
N ALA A 1128 14.81 -30.42 -4.77
CA ALA A 1128 15.93 -31.06 -5.44
C ALA A 1128 15.85 -32.60 -5.36
N ASN A 1129 15.43 -33.13 -4.20
CA ASN A 1129 15.23 -34.55 -3.95
C ASN A 1129 13.92 -34.77 -3.17
N PRO A 1130 12.80 -35.07 -3.85
CA PRO A 1130 11.50 -35.30 -3.21
C PRO A 1130 11.45 -36.50 -2.27
N SER A 1131 12.49 -37.34 -2.23
CA SER A 1131 12.61 -38.50 -1.33
C SER A 1131 13.58 -38.27 -0.18
N ASP A 1132 14.05 -37.04 0.04
CA ASP A 1132 14.95 -36.69 1.15
C ASP A 1132 14.22 -36.80 2.50
N VAL A 1133 14.44 -37.91 3.20
CA VAL A 1133 13.75 -38.24 4.45
C VAL A 1133 14.12 -37.27 5.57
N ASP A 1134 15.39 -36.86 5.67
CA ASP A 1134 15.83 -35.92 6.71
C ASP A 1134 15.19 -34.55 6.48
N ALA A 1135 15.16 -34.06 5.24
CA ALA A 1135 14.52 -32.78 4.95
C ALA A 1135 13.02 -32.76 5.30
N HIS A 1136 12.28 -33.83 5.01
CA HIS A 1136 10.88 -33.96 5.43
C HIS A 1136 10.72 -34.04 6.96
N LEU A 1137 11.62 -34.78 7.63
CA LEU A 1137 11.59 -34.89 9.09
C LEU A 1137 11.86 -33.54 9.76
N GLN A 1138 12.85 -32.79 9.29
CA GLN A 1138 13.16 -31.45 9.79
C GLN A 1138 12.00 -30.47 9.50
N MET A 1139 11.27 -30.62 8.37
CA MET A 1139 10.03 -29.86 8.11
C MET A 1139 8.96 -30.11 9.13
N GLY A 1140 8.64 -31.38 9.38
CA GLY A 1140 7.67 -31.72 10.40
C GLY A 1140 8.08 -31.16 11.77
N ILE A 1141 9.36 -31.26 12.16
CA ILE A 1141 9.84 -30.77 13.46
C ILE A 1141 9.73 -29.24 13.57
N ILE A 1142 10.15 -28.50 12.53
CA ILE A 1142 10.13 -27.03 12.55
C ILE A 1142 8.69 -26.52 12.59
N LEU A 1143 7.80 -27.07 11.76
CA LEU A 1143 6.38 -26.71 11.73
C LEU A 1143 5.67 -27.07 13.04
N ALA A 1144 5.96 -28.25 13.62
CA ALA A 1144 5.39 -28.68 14.89
C ALA A 1144 5.81 -27.74 16.04
N LYS A 1145 7.09 -27.34 16.07
CA LYS A 1145 7.61 -26.37 17.05
C LYS A 1145 7.03 -24.97 16.84
N ALA A 1146 6.74 -24.59 15.60
CA ALA A 1146 6.11 -23.31 15.28
C ALA A 1146 4.62 -23.29 15.65
N GLY A 1147 3.98 -24.44 15.83
CA GLY A 1147 2.56 -24.55 16.18
C GLY A 1147 1.64 -24.94 15.01
N ASP A 1148 2.17 -25.06 13.79
CA ASP A 1148 1.43 -25.55 12.61
C ASP A 1148 1.42 -27.09 12.58
N ARG A 1149 0.63 -27.65 13.52
CA ARG A 1149 0.60 -29.09 13.82
C ARG A 1149 0.02 -29.90 12.67
N ASP A 1150 -1.00 -29.37 12.00
CA ASP A 1150 -1.65 -30.04 10.87
C ASP A 1150 -0.68 -30.20 9.69
N GLU A 1151 0.08 -29.15 9.35
CA GLU A 1151 1.06 -29.24 8.29
C GLU A 1151 2.25 -30.13 8.69
N ALA A 1152 2.70 -30.04 9.94
CA ALA A 1152 3.76 -30.90 10.48
C ALA A 1152 3.41 -32.40 10.36
N MET A 1153 2.16 -32.77 10.66
CA MET A 1153 1.68 -34.15 10.56
C MET A 1153 1.79 -34.69 9.13
N LYS A 1154 1.51 -33.88 8.10
CA LYS A 1154 1.66 -34.28 6.69
C LYS A 1154 3.10 -34.64 6.35
N TYR A 1155 4.07 -33.86 6.85
CA TYR A 1155 5.48 -34.14 6.65
C TYR A 1155 5.92 -35.41 7.40
N PHE A 1156 5.44 -35.65 8.62
CA PHE A 1156 5.72 -36.91 9.33
C PHE A 1156 5.08 -38.13 8.66
N ASP A 1157 3.87 -38.01 8.12
CA ASP A 1157 3.24 -39.08 7.32
C ASP A 1157 4.03 -39.35 6.04
N LYS A 1158 4.60 -38.32 5.42
CA LYS A 1158 5.48 -38.48 4.27
C LYS A 1158 6.77 -39.20 4.64
N VAL A 1159 7.40 -38.86 5.77
CA VAL A 1159 8.55 -39.60 6.32
C VAL A 1159 8.20 -41.07 6.53
N LEU A 1160 7.05 -41.38 7.10
CA LEU A 1160 6.63 -42.77 7.35
C LEU A 1160 6.25 -43.53 6.07
N THR A 1161 5.88 -42.82 5.00
CA THR A 1161 5.67 -43.42 3.68
C THR A 1161 7.00 -43.80 3.03
N LEU A 1162 8.03 -42.95 3.18
CA LEU A 1162 9.37 -43.17 2.62
C LEU A 1162 10.19 -44.15 3.47
N GLU A 1163 10.09 -44.05 4.80
CA GLU A 1163 10.77 -44.85 5.79
C GLU A 1163 9.79 -45.35 6.86
N PRO A 1164 9.10 -46.48 6.63
CA PRO A 1164 8.06 -47.00 7.54
C PRO A 1164 8.52 -47.36 8.95
N LYS A 1165 9.84 -47.46 9.18
CA LYS A 1165 10.46 -47.77 10.48
C LYS A 1165 11.15 -46.56 11.14
N SER A 1166 10.77 -45.33 10.78
CA SER A 1166 11.32 -44.12 11.40
C SER A 1166 10.80 -43.92 12.83
N SER A 1167 11.62 -44.26 13.82
CA SER A 1167 11.33 -44.01 15.24
C SER A 1167 11.18 -42.52 15.54
N ALA A 1168 11.96 -41.66 14.86
CA ALA A 1168 11.93 -40.22 15.03
C ALA A 1168 10.58 -39.60 14.58
N ALA A 1169 10.04 -40.03 13.44
CA ALA A 1169 8.73 -39.56 12.98
C ALA A 1169 7.61 -40.01 13.92
N MET A 1170 7.61 -41.27 14.36
CA MET A 1170 6.63 -41.77 15.33
C MET A 1170 6.72 -41.06 16.68
N ASN A 1171 7.93 -40.80 17.19
CA ASN A 1171 8.13 -40.05 18.42
C ASN A 1171 7.61 -38.61 18.30
N ASN A 1172 7.87 -37.92 17.18
CA ASN A 1172 7.38 -36.56 16.97
C ASN A 1172 5.86 -36.49 16.76
N ARG A 1173 5.23 -37.47 16.11
CA ARG A 1173 3.76 -37.61 16.09
C ARG A 1173 3.20 -37.78 17.51
N GLY A 1174 3.85 -38.62 18.32
CA GLY A 1174 3.51 -38.78 19.73
C GLY A 1174 3.57 -37.46 20.49
N ASN A 1175 4.60 -36.63 20.25
CA ASN A 1175 4.71 -35.30 20.85
C ASN A 1175 3.55 -34.38 20.45
N ILE A 1176 3.15 -34.37 19.18
CA ILE A 1176 1.98 -33.59 18.73
C ILE A 1176 0.72 -34.07 19.46
N PHE A 1177 0.48 -35.37 19.50
CA PHE A 1177 -0.70 -35.93 20.19
C PHE A 1177 -0.70 -35.65 21.69
N MET A 1178 0.46 -35.61 22.35
CA MET A 1178 0.56 -35.20 23.76
C MET A 1178 0.12 -33.75 23.96
N ILE A 1179 0.49 -32.85 23.05
CA ILE A 1179 0.13 -31.42 23.13
C ILE A 1179 -1.35 -31.20 22.82
N GLU A 1180 -1.96 -32.06 22.01
CA GLU A 1180 -3.40 -32.03 21.68
C GLU A 1180 -4.28 -32.80 22.69
N ASP A 1181 -3.70 -33.22 23.82
CA ASP A 1181 -4.36 -34.03 24.84
C ASP A 1181 -4.91 -35.40 24.33
N LYS A 1182 -4.44 -35.87 23.18
CA LYS A 1182 -4.75 -37.18 22.57
C LYS A 1182 -3.84 -38.27 23.14
N TYR A 1183 -3.85 -38.44 24.46
CA TYR A 1183 -2.87 -39.26 25.17
C TYR A 1183 -2.85 -40.73 24.75
N GLN A 1184 -3.98 -41.31 24.33
CA GLN A 1184 -4.05 -42.70 23.85
C GLN A 1184 -3.32 -42.88 22.51
N ASP A 1185 -3.44 -41.92 21.60
CA ASP A 1185 -2.74 -41.97 20.32
C ASP A 1185 -1.26 -41.64 20.48
N ALA A 1186 -0.91 -40.75 21.42
CA ALA A 1186 0.47 -40.54 21.84
C ALA A 1186 1.11 -41.83 22.37
N GLN A 1187 0.41 -42.61 23.21
CA GLN A 1187 0.91 -43.91 23.68
C GLN A 1187 1.18 -44.88 22.54
N LYS A 1188 0.26 -45.00 21.56
CA LYS A 1188 0.45 -45.87 20.40
C LYS A 1188 1.68 -45.44 19.60
N ALA A 1189 1.82 -44.13 19.35
CA ALA A 1189 2.93 -43.58 18.58
C ALA A 1189 4.28 -43.76 19.30
N TYR A 1190 4.37 -43.44 20.59
CA TYR A 1190 5.60 -43.66 21.37
C TYR A 1190 5.91 -45.14 21.52
N LEU A 1191 4.92 -46.01 21.74
CA LEU A 1191 5.15 -47.45 21.83
C LEU A 1191 5.71 -47.99 20.51
N ALA A 1192 5.14 -47.60 19.37
CA ALA A 1192 5.70 -47.93 18.05
C ALA A 1192 7.14 -47.42 17.91
N ALA A 1193 7.42 -46.18 18.34
CA ALA A 1193 8.77 -45.62 18.32
C ALA A 1193 9.76 -46.42 19.19
N THR A 1194 9.36 -46.87 20.40
CA THR A 1194 10.20 -47.72 21.27
C THR A 1194 10.44 -49.11 20.68
N GLN A 1195 9.49 -49.67 19.90
CA GLN A 1195 9.70 -50.95 19.22
C GLN A 1195 10.73 -50.82 18.09
N MET A 1196 10.78 -49.65 17.43
CA MET A 1196 11.74 -49.35 16.37
C MET A 1196 13.13 -48.98 16.92
N ALA A 1197 13.18 -48.22 18.01
CA ALA A 1197 14.41 -47.78 18.67
C ALA A 1197 14.39 -48.11 20.18
N PRO A 1198 14.56 -49.38 20.57
CA PRO A 1198 14.41 -49.81 21.97
C PRO A 1198 15.50 -49.28 22.90
N GLY A 1199 16.62 -48.78 22.36
CA GLY A 1199 17.73 -48.20 23.13
C GLY A 1199 17.62 -46.70 23.42
N ASP A 1200 16.63 -46.00 22.86
CA ASP A 1200 16.50 -44.54 23.06
C ASP A 1200 15.73 -44.24 24.35
N ALA A 1201 16.48 -43.89 25.41
CA ALA A 1201 15.93 -43.60 26.72
C ALA A 1201 14.89 -42.45 26.71
N ASN A 1202 15.03 -41.45 25.82
CA ASN A 1202 14.13 -40.30 25.78
C ASN A 1202 12.73 -40.67 25.27
N ILE A 1203 12.64 -41.60 24.30
CA ILE A 1203 11.35 -42.10 23.80
C ILE A 1203 10.63 -42.88 24.92
N TRP A 1204 11.37 -43.65 25.74
CA TRP A 1204 10.81 -44.33 26.91
C TRP A 1204 10.31 -43.36 27.98
N VAL A 1205 11.01 -42.23 28.19
CA VAL A 1205 10.51 -41.14 29.07
C VAL A 1205 9.20 -40.54 28.53
N ASN A 1206 9.13 -40.28 27.22
CA ASN A 1206 7.90 -39.77 26.59
C ASN A 1206 6.73 -40.75 26.73
N LEU A 1207 6.98 -42.05 26.52
CA LEU A 1207 6.00 -43.10 26.74
C LEU A 1207 5.55 -43.16 28.22
N ALA A 1208 6.47 -43.02 29.17
CA ALA A 1208 6.15 -42.96 30.59
C ALA A 1208 5.24 -41.78 30.94
N ARG A 1209 5.51 -40.60 30.36
CA ARG A 1209 4.64 -39.41 30.51
C ARG A 1209 3.26 -39.63 29.92
N ALA A 1210 3.16 -40.26 28.75
CA ALA A 1210 1.89 -40.57 28.11
C ALA A 1210 1.06 -41.58 28.92
N TYR A 1211 1.67 -42.62 29.51
CA TYR A 1211 0.99 -43.53 30.43
C TYR A 1211 0.54 -42.84 31.72
N LYS A 1212 1.36 -41.94 32.27
CA LYS A 1212 0.99 -41.13 33.43
C LYS A 1212 -0.22 -40.24 33.15
N ALA A 1213 -0.27 -39.59 31.99
CA ALA A 1213 -1.38 -38.72 31.59
C ALA A 1213 -2.73 -39.48 31.51
N THR A 1214 -2.72 -40.76 31.10
CA THR A 1214 -3.91 -41.63 31.16
C THR A 1214 -4.09 -42.36 32.48
N LYS A 1215 -3.34 -42.00 33.52
CA LYS A 1215 -3.37 -42.61 34.87
C LYS A 1215 -2.98 -44.10 34.93
N ASP A 1216 -2.27 -44.64 33.93
CA ASP A 1216 -1.69 -46.00 33.98
C ASP A 1216 -0.31 -45.96 34.66
N VAL A 1217 -0.32 -45.70 35.97
CA VAL A 1217 0.90 -45.48 36.78
C VAL A 1217 1.82 -46.70 36.75
N LYS A 1218 1.28 -47.92 36.66
CA LYS A 1218 2.07 -49.15 36.61
C LYS A 1218 2.92 -49.22 35.34
N LYS A 1219 2.33 -48.94 34.17
CA LYS A 1219 3.08 -48.89 32.92
C LYS A 1219 3.99 -47.68 32.83
N ALA A 1220 3.58 -46.53 33.37
CA ALA A 1220 4.42 -45.34 33.44
C ALA A 1220 5.72 -45.63 34.22
N LYS A 1221 5.60 -46.26 35.40
CA LYS A 1221 6.75 -46.69 36.21
C LYS A 1221 7.66 -47.65 35.46
N ALA A 1222 7.08 -48.68 34.83
CA ALA A 1222 7.86 -49.66 34.06
C ALA A 1222 8.64 -49.02 32.89
N ALA A 1223 8.00 -48.12 32.14
CA ALA A 1223 8.64 -47.38 31.05
C ALA A 1223 9.74 -46.45 31.54
N PHE A 1224 9.53 -45.76 32.67
CA PHE A 1224 10.53 -44.86 33.25
C PHE A 1224 11.74 -45.62 33.83
N VAL A 1225 11.52 -46.76 34.50
CA VAL A 1225 12.61 -47.66 34.94
C VAL A 1225 13.39 -48.19 33.75
N LYS A 1226 12.70 -48.53 32.66
CA LYS A 1226 13.38 -48.93 31.42
C LYS A 1226 14.26 -47.80 30.88
N ALA A 1227 13.76 -46.56 30.84
CA ALA A 1227 14.55 -45.39 30.45
C ALA A 1227 15.81 -45.21 31.32
N GLN A 1228 15.68 -45.30 32.66
CA GLN A 1228 16.83 -45.22 33.58
C GLN A 1228 17.86 -46.33 33.36
N SER A 1229 17.41 -47.54 33.02
CA SER A 1229 18.33 -48.66 32.74
C SER A 1229 19.13 -48.45 31.44
N LEU A 1230 18.61 -47.65 30.51
CA LEU A 1230 19.25 -47.34 29.24
C LEU A 1230 20.20 -46.15 29.37
N ASP A 1231 19.80 -45.13 30.13
CA ASP A 1231 20.62 -43.96 30.42
C ASP A 1231 20.44 -43.54 31.90
N PRO A 1232 21.45 -43.74 32.76
CA PRO A 1232 21.40 -43.32 34.16
C PRO A 1232 21.17 -41.81 34.35
N ALA A 1233 21.54 -40.96 33.38
CA ALA A 1233 21.35 -39.50 33.47
C ALA A 1233 19.88 -39.07 33.42
N VAL A 1234 18.99 -39.93 32.92
CA VAL A 1234 17.51 -39.75 32.95
C VAL A 1234 17.01 -39.46 34.36
N LYS A 1235 17.64 -40.07 35.36
CA LYS A 1235 17.32 -39.86 36.77
C LYS A 1235 17.51 -38.40 37.18
N GLU A 1236 18.68 -37.83 36.86
CA GLU A 1236 19.01 -36.45 37.20
C GLU A 1236 18.18 -35.46 36.38
N GLY A 1237 17.99 -35.73 35.07
CA GLY A 1237 17.24 -34.88 34.15
C GLY A 1237 15.71 -34.88 34.36
N HIS A 1238 15.14 -35.89 35.01
CA HIS A 1238 13.68 -36.03 35.21
C HIS A 1238 13.29 -36.35 36.65
N ARG A 1239 13.99 -35.75 37.62
CA ARG A 1239 13.79 -35.95 39.07
C ARG A 1239 12.34 -35.83 39.55
N ALA A 1240 11.55 -34.89 39.00
CA ALA A 1240 10.13 -34.76 39.35
C ALA A 1240 9.32 -36.02 38.97
N LEU A 1241 9.52 -36.52 37.74
CA LEU A 1241 8.85 -37.71 37.24
C LEU A 1241 9.34 -38.97 37.98
N GLU A 1242 10.62 -39.02 38.36
CA GLU A 1242 11.17 -40.07 39.23
C GLU A 1242 10.45 -40.09 40.58
N LEU A 1243 10.38 -38.94 41.28
CA LEU A 1243 9.74 -38.85 42.58
C LEU A 1243 8.28 -39.30 42.53
N GLU A 1244 7.53 -38.86 41.52
CA GLU A 1244 6.12 -39.20 41.35
C GLU A 1244 5.88 -40.69 41.05
N LEU A 1245 6.76 -41.34 40.27
CA LEU A 1245 6.55 -42.73 39.82
C LEU A 1245 7.26 -43.77 40.68
N LEU A 1246 8.38 -43.42 41.32
CA LEU A 1246 9.26 -44.34 42.04
C LEU A 1246 9.29 -44.13 43.56
N ASN A 1247 8.98 -42.92 44.07
CA ASN A 1247 8.90 -42.61 45.50
C ASN A 1247 7.45 -42.47 46.01
N THR A 1248 6.56 -43.38 45.61
CA THR A 1248 5.29 -43.58 46.31
C THR A 1248 5.50 -44.53 47.50
N LEU A 1249 5.96 -43.95 48.61
CA LEU A 1249 5.74 -44.42 49.98
C LEU A 1249 5.10 -43.28 50.77
#